data_AF-R1IDZ5-F1
#
_entry.id   AF-R1IDZ5-F1
#
_cell.length_a   1.000
_cell.length_b   1.000
_cell.length_c   1.000
_cell.angle_alpha   90.00
_cell.angle_beta   90.00
_cell.angle_gamma   90.00
#
_symmetry.space_group_name_H-M   'P 1'
#
loop_
_entity.id
_entity.type
_entity.pdbx_description
1 polymer ?
#
loop_
_entity_poly.entity_id
_entity_poly.type
_entity_poly.pdbx_seq_one_letter_code
_entity_poly.pdbx_strand_id
1 'polypeptide(L)'
;MFTVLAGLGTRLADAFAAGYAELLELPAGPPLGRPATRDDVAEFRAACRRELAATTRALDAELARTSLMESLWLAILFGQGDDSGRLGTPNVFTHEMEFLASCLSRVISPSLFSRDSLESALRALALARRHEVLDGQLTLTGAWMDGGVTPVERWEAHDQLGWSWRSGHGAFPTRYDWAYSLRLAQRIRERGGDHPDLGILFSIHQAVMTHWSDVLREFRATVTDPALRTVLRERTLLHLPGELSLSEQVLDDLARAGARLLLEWPSVDGTLPERQRREASQWRRLLTADPATLGRNTTRSHVFASPLAATPLVEAGDVVLYSLPHLVSTDLSQLVERVFSRLPNLPYYRARGEVVEEAALEHLAGVFPGARVVRGGKYRGTRPGELIEVDGVLAWEDVVLVLEGKGGYLSTRSRLGDPAAAGTELRRTVGDGFFQITRLIRALDRDGHVTLTGPGEPLTLHRAAIRRIYAVVPTADTFDPLSTLLDLLRQQDILPAGAVPAILAVPELHLLTELLPTPAELLAYLEYREEVLAMPQIRTGGELELLAAFSATIDIVGTFRELDAPRVALSTDHQEKYLDPWLQDSFHAWVNGLPPVPPPRRNAEEHRAKIERFLAVTHDAASATVLHQLTGAQLRTAELHAERVPRLRRRTLSPVLAGDLAIVVAHPDDPIDTVRAARPVCELRARSRWIVYLTPGVDGAEFRYAERGGAHVFGEDRSTALAEPSRLGAVTDWFDRTAARRHSAHRPVTTADREHIDALVRAGVPETLALGLTRLSLTTAVLDVADRDPGIGLTQAADFYLTHVRRAAEDLEVATADLALGTAAACEILQLVISGRIRAEDAAALTRQAVHHPETPPEELARSASLLTDRDDARLAEAVQAALSALDLTPDQVRRSQGKQRRRTRDRLLGTIRRNHPSLNPRAVATEVEALWE
;
A
#
# COMPACT_ATOMS: atom_id res chain seq x y z
N MET A 1 -16.19 -24.70 41.55
CA MET A 1 -16.38 -24.11 40.21
C MET A 1 -15.97 -22.63 40.21
N PHE A 2 -16.51 -21.77 41.08
CA PHE A 2 -16.03 -20.39 41.32
C PHE A 2 -14.54 -20.34 41.75
N THR A 3 -14.08 -21.29 42.56
CA THR A 3 -12.67 -21.44 42.97
C THR A 3 -11.74 -21.94 41.85
N VAL A 4 -12.31 -22.46 40.74
CA VAL A 4 -11.53 -22.99 39.60
C VAL A 4 -11.24 -21.89 38.59
N LEU A 5 -12.15 -20.93 38.38
CA LEU A 5 -11.95 -19.76 37.52
C LEU A 5 -11.12 -18.66 38.20
N ALA A 6 -11.39 -18.35 39.48
CA ALA A 6 -10.52 -17.50 40.29
C ALA A 6 -9.11 -18.12 40.49
N GLY A 7 -9.05 -19.44 40.56
CA GLY A 7 -7.82 -20.23 40.58
C GLY A 7 -7.14 -20.40 39.21
N LEU A 8 -7.83 -20.08 38.10
CA LEU A 8 -7.25 -20.02 36.75
C LEU A 8 -6.58 -18.65 36.55
N GLY A 9 -7.14 -17.57 37.09
CA GLY A 9 -6.50 -16.25 37.08
C GLY A 9 -5.20 -16.16 37.89
N THR A 10 -5.04 -17.00 38.92
CA THR A 10 -3.78 -17.14 39.68
C THR A 10 -2.86 -18.20 39.10
N ARG A 11 -3.39 -19.30 38.55
CA ARG A 11 -2.58 -20.30 37.82
C ARG A 11 -2.11 -19.82 36.46
N LEU A 12 -2.77 -18.86 35.81
CA LEU A 12 -2.28 -18.25 34.56
C LEU A 12 -0.92 -17.57 34.75
N ALA A 13 -0.56 -17.16 35.97
CA ALA A 13 0.73 -16.56 36.27
C ALA A 13 1.91 -17.55 36.27
N ASP A 14 1.67 -18.81 36.66
CA ASP A 14 2.67 -19.90 36.72
C ASP A 14 2.51 -20.91 35.56
N ALA A 15 1.30 -21.03 35.00
CA ALA A 15 0.93 -21.94 33.92
C ALA A 15 0.96 -21.29 32.53
N PHE A 16 1.46 -20.07 32.35
CA PHE A 16 1.65 -19.51 31.00
C PHE A 16 2.62 -20.37 30.16
N ALA A 17 3.51 -21.13 30.82
CA ALA A 17 4.40 -22.10 30.20
C ALA A 17 3.77 -23.48 29.91
N ALA A 18 2.69 -23.88 30.59
CA ALA A 18 2.08 -25.21 30.47
C ALA A 18 0.66 -25.18 29.84
N GLY A 19 -0.10 -24.12 30.10
CA GLY A 19 -1.49 -23.93 29.70
C GLY A 19 -1.68 -23.30 28.32
N TYR A 20 -0.67 -22.67 27.72
CA TYR A 20 -0.81 -22.14 26.35
C TYR A 20 -0.92 -23.29 25.32
N ALA A 21 -0.18 -24.38 25.54
CA ALA A 21 -0.34 -25.63 24.78
C ALA A 21 -1.70 -26.29 25.07
N GLU A 22 -2.15 -26.38 26.33
CA GLU A 22 -3.49 -26.94 26.63
C GLU A 22 -4.66 -26.08 26.13
N LEU A 23 -4.51 -24.75 26.02
CA LEU A 23 -5.53 -23.85 25.46
C LEU A 23 -5.63 -23.94 23.92
N LEU A 24 -4.52 -24.24 23.24
CA LEU A 24 -4.46 -24.45 21.80
C LEU A 24 -4.72 -25.90 21.39
N GLU A 25 -4.41 -26.87 22.26
CA GLU A 25 -4.63 -28.31 22.08
C GLU A 25 -5.88 -28.83 22.80
N LEU A 26 -6.81 -27.96 23.24
CA LEU A 26 -8.14 -28.44 23.62
C LEU A 26 -8.64 -29.29 22.45
N PRO A 27 -8.84 -30.61 22.62
CA PRO A 27 -9.45 -31.41 21.59
C PRO A 27 -10.81 -30.76 21.30
N ALA A 28 -11.32 -30.92 20.09
CA ALA A 28 -12.73 -30.68 19.78
C ALA A 28 -13.68 -31.65 20.55
N GLY A 29 -13.31 -32.04 21.78
CA GLY A 29 -14.13 -32.71 22.77
C GLY A 29 -15.07 -31.72 23.48
N PRO A 30 -16.03 -32.25 24.26
CA PRO A 30 -17.21 -31.49 24.66
C PRO A 30 -16.81 -30.28 25.50
N PRO A 31 -17.54 -29.15 25.34
CA PRO A 31 -17.17 -27.89 25.96
C PRO A 31 -17.15 -28.02 27.47
N LEU A 32 -16.34 -27.19 28.13
CA LEU A 32 -16.64 -26.71 29.48
C LEU A 32 -18.17 -26.55 29.57
N GLY A 33 -18.85 -27.28 30.45
CA GLY A 33 -20.30 -27.58 30.36
C GLY A 33 -21.27 -26.39 30.42
N ARG A 34 -20.80 -25.15 30.24
CA ARG A 34 -21.57 -23.95 29.95
C ARG A 34 -20.73 -22.96 29.11
N PRO A 35 -21.33 -22.21 28.17
CA PRO A 35 -20.67 -21.07 27.52
C PRO A 35 -20.15 -20.07 28.55
N ALA A 36 -19.03 -19.39 28.24
CA ALA A 36 -18.51 -18.31 29.07
C ALA A 36 -19.55 -17.19 29.22
N THR A 37 -19.85 -16.79 30.45
CA THR A 37 -20.80 -15.72 30.74
C THR A 37 -20.10 -14.35 30.70
N ARG A 38 -20.91 -13.29 30.72
CA ARG A 38 -20.39 -11.92 30.79
C ARG A 38 -19.53 -11.70 32.02
N ASP A 39 -19.92 -12.31 33.12
CA ASP A 39 -19.20 -12.26 34.39
C ASP A 39 -17.89 -13.06 34.33
N ASP A 40 -17.87 -14.23 33.68
CA ASP A 40 -16.65 -15.03 33.49
C ASP A 40 -15.58 -14.23 32.72
N VAL A 41 -15.97 -13.52 31.65
CA VAL A 41 -15.04 -12.65 30.89
C VAL A 41 -14.65 -11.41 31.69
N ALA A 42 -15.57 -10.81 32.44
CA ALA A 42 -15.26 -9.69 33.31
C ALA A 42 -14.22 -10.05 34.39
N GLU A 43 -14.36 -11.23 35.00
CA GLU A 43 -13.42 -11.77 35.98
C GLU A 43 -12.04 -12.03 35.36
N PHE A 44 -12.00 -12.70 34.20
CA PHE A 44 -10.77 -12.93 33.44
C PHE A 44 -10.06 -11.61 33.12
N ARG A 45 -10.78 -10.58 32.66
CA ARG A 45 -10.21 -9.24 32.43
C ARG A 45 -9.65 -8.61 33.68
N ALA A 46 -10.36 -8.73 34.80
CA ALA A 46 -9.88 -8.22 36.07
C ALA A 46 -8.57 -8.93 36.49
N ALA A 47 -8.46 -10.24 36.23
CA ALA A 47 -7.23 -11.00 36.46
C ALA A 47 -6.10 -10.53 35.54
N CYS A 48 -6.32 -10.44 34.23
CA CYS A 48 -5.32 -9.95 33.28
C CYS A 48 -4.87 -8.52 33.61
N ARG A 49 -5.75 -7.62 34.07
CA ARG A 49 -5.35 -6.25 34.50
C ARG A 49 -4.46 -6.27 35.74
N ARG A 50 -4.79 -7.09 36.74
CA ARG A 50 -3.95 -7.23 37.94
C ARG A 50 -2.58 -7.77 37.58
N GLU A 51 -2.56 -8.79 36.72
CA GLU A 51 -1.34 -9.45 36.28
C GLU A 51 -0.49 -8.55 35.38
N LEU A 52 -1.11 -7.79 34.47
CA LEU A 52 -0.44 -6.79 33.67
C LEU A 52 0.21 -5.74 34.58
N ALA A 53 -0.52 -5.21 35.56
CA ALA A 53 0.04 -4.24 36.50
C ALA A 53 1.19 -4.81 37.34
N ALA A 54 1.15 -6.09 37.72
CA ALA A 54 2.25 -6.77 38.42
C ALA A 54 3.46 -6.95 37.50
N THR A 55 3.24 -7.43 36.28
CA THR A 55 4.24 -7.59 35.22
C THR A 55 4.91 -6.25 34.91
N THR A 56 4.14 -5.16 34.80
CA THR A 56 4.67 -3.80 34.58
C THR A 56 5.61 -3.37 35.72
N ARG A 57 5.24 -3.60 36.99
CA ARG A 57 6.10 -3.26 38.14
C ARG A 57 7.37 -4.11 38.21
N ALA A 58 7.26 -5.40 37.91
CA ALA A 58 8.42 -6.28 37.85
C ALA A 58 9.36 -5.85 36.72
N LEU A 59 8.80 -5.54 35.55
CA LEU A 59 9.56 -5.03 34.42
C LEU A 59 10.29 -3.74 34.79
N ASP A 60 9.61 -2.76 35.41
CA ASP A 60 10.24 -1.53 35.92
C ASP A 60 11.49 -1.79 36.78
N ALA A 61 11.41 -2.78 37.68
CA ALA A 61 12.52 -3.14 38.54
C ALA A 61 13.69 -3.78 37.76
N GLU A 62 13.40 -4.58 36.74
CA GLU A 62 14.44 -5.15 35.87
C GLU A 62 15.05 -4.10 34.93
N LEU A 63 14.23 -3.20 34.38
CA LEU A 63 14.68 -2.11 33.51
C LEU A 63 15.68 -1.17 34.22
N ALA A 64 15.54 -0.98 35.53
CA ALA A 64 16.50 -0.18 36.32
C ALA A 64 17.89 -0.84 36.43
N ARG A 65 17.97 -2.16 36.26
CA ARG A 65 19.19 -2.98 36.47
C ARG A 65 19.85 -3.46 35.19
N THR A 66 19.14 -3.43 34.07
CA THR A 66 19.64 -3.84 32.75
C THR A 66 20.06 -2.65 31.89
N SER A 67 20.86 -2.91 30.86
CA SER A 67 21.01 -2.04 29.69
C SER A 67 20.14 -2.52 28.53
N LEU A 68 19.80 -1.60 27.61
CA LEU A 68 19.11 -1.95 26.36
C LEU A 68 19.96 -2.89 25.50
N MET A 69 21.28 -2.66 25.46
CA MET A 69 22.21 -3.46 24.66
C MET A 69 22.13 -4.94 25.03
N GLU A 70 22.13 -5.26 26.33
CA GLU A 70 22.03 -6.63 26.84
C GLU A 70 20.74 -7.32 26.39
N SER A 71 19.60 -6.65 26.56
CA SER A 71 18.32 -7.20 26.12
C SER A 71 18.28 -7.46 24.62
N LEU A 72 18.84 -6.57 23.79
CA LEU A 72 18.78 -6.71 22.34
C LEU A 72 19.63 -7.88 21.83
N TRP A 73 20.89 -8.04 22.28
CA TRP A 73 21.70 -9.16 21.79
C TRP A 73 21.25 -10.51 22.37
N LEU A 74 20.69 -10.54 23.59
CA LEU A 74 20.06 -11.76 24.12
C LEU A 74 18.87 -12.17 23.25
N ALA A 75 18.01 -11.21 22.88
CA ALA A 75 16.91 -11.47 21.95
C ALA A 75 17.43 -12.00 20.60
N ILE A 76 18.54 -11.48 20.09
CA ILE A 76 19.20 -11.99 18.88
C ILE A 76 19.67 -13.43 19.05
N LEU A 77 20.37 -13.76 20.13
CA LEU A 77 20.86 -15.12 20.38
C LEU A 77 19.74 -16.16 20.41
N PHE A 78 18.64 -15.83 21.08
CA PHE A 78 17.54 -16.77 21.26
C PHE A 78 16.54 -16.77 20.09
N GLY A 79 16.39 -15.65 19.39
CA GLY A 79 15.26 -15.45 18.49
C GLY A 79 15.58 -15.28 17.00
N GLN A 80 16.84 -15.04 16.62
CA GLN A 80 17.23 -14.92 15.22
C GLN A 80 17.23 -16.31 14.53
N GLY A 81 16.86 -16.40 13.23
CA GLY A 81 16.53 -17.59 12.42
C GLY A 81 17.16 -18.99 12.66
N ASP A 82 16.51 -20.01 12.11
CA ASP A 82 16.46 -21.43 12.52
C ASP A 82 17.74 -22.29 12.44
N ASP A 83 17.64 -23.57 12.84
CA ASP A 83 18.71 -24.57 12.79
C ASP A 83 19.24 -24.85 11.36
N SER A 84 18.52 -24.42 10.33
CA SER A 84 18.93 -24.60 8.93
C SER A 84 19.91 -23.52 8.45
N GLY A 85 20.23 -22.53 9.30
CA GLY A 85 21.21 -21.48 8.99
C GLY A 85 20.68 -20.41 8.03
N ARG A 86 19.36 -20.34 7.82
CA ARG A 86 18.71 -19.32 7.00
C ARG A 86 18.76 -17.96 7.70
N LEU A 87 19.76 -17.16 7.35
CA LEU A 87 19.93 -15.80 7.83
C LEU A 87 18.96 -14.85 7.11
N GLY A 88 18.33 -13.95 7.86
CA GLY A 88 17.43 -12.93 7.31
C GLY A 88 15.95 -13.09 7.66
N THR A 89 15.57 -14.09 8.45
CA THR A 89 14.22 -14.14 9.04
C THR A 89 14.06 -13.05 10.10
N PRO A 90 12.83 -12.55 10.34
CA PRO A 90 12.49 -11.80 11.54
C PRO A 90 12.97 -12.51 12.79
N ASN A 91 13.36 -11.73 13.79
CA ASN A 91 13.63 -12.27 15.11
C ASN A 91 12.28 -12.54 15.77
N VAL A 92 12.06 -13.73 16.32
CA VAL A 92 10.77 -14.05 16.97
C VAL A 92 10.46 -13.17 18.18
N PHE A 93 11.45 -12.42 18.68
CA PHE A 93 11.34 -11.47 19.78
C PHE A 93 11.45 -10.00 19.33
N THR A 94 11.22 -9.70 18.05
CA THR A 94 11.25 -8.32 17.53
C THR A 94 10.33 -7.38 18.31
N HIS A 95 9.14 -7.85 18.69
CA HIS A 95 8.21 -7.06 19.50
C HIS A 95 8.83 -6.63 20.85
N GLU A 96 9.44 -7.57 21.57
CA GLU A 96 10.10 -7.31 22.84
C GLU A 96 11.27 -6.34 22.66
N MET A 97 12.06 -6.50 21.60
CA MET A 97 13.18 -5.61 21.29
C MET A 97 12.71 -4.18 21.08
N GLU A 98 11.67 -3.98 20.27
CA GLU A 98 11.09 -2.67 20.02
C GLU A 98 10.46 -2.05 21.27
N PHE A 99 9.74 -2.86 22.05
CA PHE A 99 9.11 -2.46 23.30
C PHE A 99 10.14 -2.02 24.34
N LEU A 100 11.21 -2.81 24.53
CA LEU A 100 12.28 -2.49 25.46
C LEU A 100 13.05 -1.24 25.02
N ALA A 101 13.34 -1.06 23.73
CA ALA A 101 13.96 0.18 23.24
C ALA A 101 13.08 1.41 23.43
N SER A 102 11.76 1.22 23.44
CA SER A 102 10.81 2.28 23.75
C SER A 102 10.78 2.64 25.24
N CYS A 103 11.20 1.72 26.12
CA CYS A 103 11.21 1.89 27.58
C CYS A 103 12.59 2.24 28.18
N LEU A 104 13.68 1.82 27.54
CA LEU A 104 15.05 1.98 28.02
C LEU A 104 15.82 3.02 27.21
N SER A 105 16.44 3.98 27.89
CA SER A 105 17.43 4.89 27.28
C SER A 105 18.88 4.55 27.64
N ARG A 106 19.10 3.66 28.62
CA ARG A 106 20.44 3.30 29.11
C ARG A 106 21.10 2.29 28.17
N VAL A 107 22.14 2.74 27.48
CA VAL A 107 23.00 1.92 26.62
C VAL A 107 24.40 1.87 27.25
N ILE A 108 24.91 0.67 27.57
CA ILE A 108 26.19 0.48 28.27
C ILE A 108 27.12 -0.38 27.42
N SER A 109 28.43 -0.11 27.52
CA SER A 109 29.50 -0.91 26.89
C SER A 109 29.59 -2.34 27.46
N PRO A 110 29.99 -3.34 26.66
CA PRO A 110 30.06 -4.75 27.05
C PRO A 110 31.01 -5.09 28.18
N SER A 111 32.08 -4.30 28.34
CA SER A 111 33.04 -4.49 29.42
C SER A 111 32.44 -4.25 30.82
N LEU A 112 31.19 -3.80 30.88
CA LEU A 112 30.46 -3.50 32.11
C LEU A 112 29.28 -4.45 32.37
N PHE A 113 29.12 -5.50 31.56
CA PHE A 113 28.07 -6.51 31.79
C PHE A 113 28.39 -7.29 33.06
N SER A 114 27.47 -7.26 34.03
CA SER A 114 27.55 -8.05 35.25
C SER A 114 26.61 -9.25 35.15
N ARG A 115 26.81 -10.24 36.01
CA ARG A 115 25.89 -11.39 36.11
C ARG A 115 24.47 -10.93 36.39
N ASP A 116 24.33 -10.05 37.37
CA ASP A 116 23.04 -9.46 37.75
C ASP A 116 22.37 -8.74 36.59
N SER A 117 23.14 -8.02 35.76
CA SER A 117 22.56 -7.31 34.61
C SER A 117 22.10 -8.25 33.50
N LEU A 118 22.81 -9.35 33.23
CA LEU A 118 22.40 -10.37 32.26
C LEU A 118 21.13 -11.12 32.68
N GLU A 119 21.04 -11.53 33.95
CA GLU A 119 19.82 -12.16 34.47
C GLU A 119 18.64 -11.18 34.42
N SER A 120 18.87 -9.91 34.81
CA SER A 120 17.87 -8.85 34.70
C SER A 120 17.42 -8.60 33.26
N ALA A 121 18.35 -8.62 32.29
CA ALA A 121 18.03 -8.44 30.87
C ALA A 121 17.13 -9.55 30.33
N LEU A 122 17.42 -10.81 30.69
CA LEU A 122 16.63 -11.97 30.26
C LEU A 122 15.26 -11.99 30.93
N ARG A 123 15.16 -11.61 32.21
CA ARG A 123 13.88 -11.41 32.90
C ARG A 123 13.08 -10.26 32.26
N ALA A 124 13.72 -9.16 31.89
CA ALA A 124 13.05 -8.04 31.22
C ALA A 124 12.45 -8.47 29.87
N LEU A 125 13.16 -9.28 29.07
CA LEU A 125 12.62 -9.87 27.84
C LEU A 125 11.40 -10.76 28.11
N ALA A 126 11.47 -11.67 29.08
CA ALA A 126 10.35 -12.53 29.44
C ALA A 126 9.12 -11.74 29.94
N LEU A 127 9.36 -10.70 30.75
CA LEU A 127 8.32 -9.80 31.25
C LEU A 127 7.72 -8.94 30.14
N ALA A 128 8.51 -8.51 29.15
CA ALA A 128 8.02 -7.83 27.95
C ALA A 128 7.08 -8.74 27.15
N ARG A 129 7.46 -10.00 26.89
CA ARG A 129 6.59 -10.98 26.22
C ARG A 129 5.30 -11.21 26.99
N ARG A 130 5.40 -11.40 28.31
CA ARG A 130 4.23 -11.56 29.19
C ARG A 130 3.32 -10.33 29.15
N HIS A 131 3.89 -9.12 29.13
CA HIS A 131 3.16 -7.87 29.02
C HIS A 131 2.37 -7.80 27.71
N GLU A 132 3.02 -8.09 26.58
CA GLU A 132 2.36 -8.14 25.26
C GLU A 132 1.18 -9.10 25.25
N VAL A 133 1.39 -10.34 25.73
CA VAL A 133 0.33 -11.35 25.71
C VAL A 133 -0.85 -10.92 26.58
N LEU A 134 -0.61 -10.39 27.78
CA LEU A 134 -1.66 -9.90 28.68
C LEU A 134 -2.41 -8.69 28.08
N ASP A 135 -1.70 -7.76 27.45
CA ASP A 135 -2.29 -6.62 26.74
C ASP A 135 -3.19 -7.10 25.59
N GLY A 136 -2.71 -8.06 24.80
CA GLY A 136 -3.47 -8.72 23.74
C GLY A 136 -4.75 -9.36 24.27
N GLN A 137 -4.68 -10.12 25.36
CA GLN A 137 -5.87 -10.74 25.99
C GLN A 137 -6.87 -9.70 26.51
N LEU A 138 -6.40 -8.60 27.12
CA LEU A 138 -7.26 -7.52 27.61
C LEU A 138 -7.97 -6.76 26.50
N THR A 139 -7.28 -6.63 25.37
CA THR A 139 -7.77 -6.03 24.14
C THR A 139 -8.85 -6.92 23.52
N LEU A 140 -8.56 -8.21 23.31
CA LEU A 140 -9.52 -9.21 22.79
C LEU A 140 -10.81 -9.28 23.61
N THR A 141 -10.69 -9.36 24.93
CA THR A 141 -11.85 -9.42 25.85
C THR A 141 -12.50 -8.06 26.09
N GLY A 142 -11.79 -6.98 25.74
CA GLY A 142 -12.26 -5.63 25.42
C GLY A 142 -13.56 -5.61 24.66
N ALA A 143 -13.40 -5.91 23.38
CA ALA A 143 -14.45 -5.86 22.37
C ALA A 143 -15.67 -6.69 22.76
N TRP A 144 -15.46 -7.85 23.38
CA TRP A 144 -16.55 -8.76 23.76
C TRP A 144 -17.48 -8.18 24.84
N MET A 145 -16.95 -7.39 25.78
CA MET A 145 -17.73 -6.86 26.92
C MET A 145 -18.59 -5.63 26.60
N ASP A 146 -18.25 -4.85 25.57
CA ASP A 146 -18.83 -3.52 25.34
C ASP A 146 -20.19 -3.55 24.61
N GLY A 147 -20.69 -4.74 24.23
CA GLY A 147 -22.12 -5.10 24.09
C GLY A 147 -23.06 -4.26 23.21
N GLY A 148 -22.60 -3.25 22.47
CA GLY A 148 -23.45 -2.31 21.72
C GLY A 148 -23.54 -2.56 20.21
N VAL A 149 -22.71 -3.46 19.71
CA VAL A 149 -22.54 -3.84 18.30
C VAL A 149 -22.04 -5.29 18.36
N THR A 150 -22.32 -6.16 17.38
CA THR A 150 -21.86 -7.56 17.50
C THR A 150 -20.35 -7.59 17.76
N PRO A 151 -19.83 -8.45 18.67
CA PRO A 151 -18.41 -8.49 19.04
C PRO A 151 -17.46 -8.52 17.84
N VAL A 152 -17.96 -9.05 16.73
CA VAL A 152 -17.37 -9.15 15.39
C VAL A 152 -17.06 -7.73 14.87
N GLU A 153 -18.04 -6.83 14.70
CA GLU A 153 -17.87 -5.52 14.02
C GLU A 153 -16.95 -4.50 14.73
N ARG A 154 -16.78 -4.58 16.07
CA ARG A 154 -15.84 -3.71 16.82
C ARG A 154 -14.45 -4.30 17.00
N TRP A 155 -14.35 -5.64 17.06
CA TRP A 155 -13.08 -6.37 17.05
C TRP A 155 -12.30 -6.15 15.73
N GLU A 156 -13.03 -5.88 14.64
CA GLU A 156 -12.54 -5.89 13.25
C GLU A 156 -11.68 -4.72 12.79
N ALA A 157 -11.90 -3.50 13.29
CA ALA A 157 -11.19 -2.34 12.76
C ALA A 157 -9.93 -2.03 13.56
N HIS A 158 -10.02 -2.01 14.89
CA HIS A 158 -8.96 -1.46 15.75
C HIS A 158 -7.91 -2.51 16.11
N ASP A 159 -8.34 -3.73 16.40
CA ASP A 159 -7.46 -4.77 16.92
C ASP A 159 -6.84 -5.60 15.82
N GLN A 160 -7.54 -5.91 14.72
CA GLN A 160 -6.89 -6.51 13.55
C GLN A 160 -5.86 -5.58 12.93
N LEU A 161 -6.08 -4.26 12.90
CA LEU A 161 -5.03 -3.31 12.56
C LEU A 161 -3.86 -3.47 13.52
N GLY A 162 -4.06 -3.19 14.81
CA GLY A 162 -2.98 -3.26 15.79
C GLY A 162 -2.27 -4.62 15.86
N TRP A 163 -2.98 -5.73 15.64
CA TRP A 163 -2.46 -7.10 15.78
C TRP A 163 -1.82 -7.62 14.49
N SER A 164 -2.39 -7.37 13.30
CA SER A 164 -1.73 -7.71 12.02
C SER A 164 -0.46 -6.91 11.81
N TRP A 165 -0.42 -5.63 12.23
CA TRP A 165 0.82 -4.87 12.26
C TRP A 165 1.78 -5.40 13.35
N ARG A 166 1.28 -6.01 14.45
CA ARG A 166 2.11 -6.57 15.56
C ARG A 166 2.77 -7.88 15.13
N SER A 167 2.04 -8.71 14.38
CA SER A 167 2.50 -9.98 13.81
C SER A 167 3.21 -9.81 12.47
N GLY A 168 3.04 -8.68 11.79
CA GLY A 168 3.53 -8.40 10.43
C GLY A 168 5.01 -8.05 10.33
N HIS A 169 5.78 -8.04 11.43
CA HIS A 169 7.24 -8.03 11.36
C HIS A 169 7.71 -9.35 10.75
N GLY A 170 7.80 -9.37 9.42
CA GLY A 170 7.96 -10.60 8.65
C GLY A 170 6.98 -10.86 7.53
N ALA A 171 6.11 -9.91 7.15
CA ALA A 171 5.30 -10.06 5.95
C ALA A 171 6.22 -10.11 4.71
N PHE A 172 6.53 -11.31 4.22
CA PHE A 172 7.55 -11.53 3.20
C PHE A 172 7.06 -11.09 1.81
N PRO A 173 7.75 -10.09 1.21
CA PRO A 173 8.24 -10.29 -0.15
C PRO A 173 9.67 -9.72 -0.30
N THR A 174 10.63 -10.27 0.45
CA THR A 174 12.05 -9.86 0.57
C THR A 174 12.71 -9.34 -0.72
N ARG A 175 12.92 -10.18 -1.74
CA ARG A 175 13.59 -9.77 -2.98
C ARG A 175 12.76 -8.77 -3.80
N TYR A 176 11.43 -8.79 -3.64
CA TYR A 176 10.51 -7.92 -4.35
C TYR A 176 10.51 -6.52 -3.75
N ASP A 177 10.57 -6.44 -2.42
CA ASP A 177 10.73 -5.21 -1.67
C ASP A 177 12.10 -4.56 -1.95
N TRP A 178 13.14 -5.37 -2.09
CA TRP A 178 14.44 -4.96 -2.62
C TRP A 178 14.34 -4.39 -4.04
N ALA A 179 13.71 -5.11 -4.96
CA ALA A 179 13.53 -4.64 -6.34
C ALA A 179 12.80 -3.29 -6.39
N TYR A 180 11.73 -3.13 -5.61
CA TYR A 180 11.01 -1.87 -5.48
C TYR A 180 11.87 -0.76 -4.89
N SER A 181 12.57 -1.03 -3.78
CA SER A 181 13.39 -0.03 -3.07
C SER A 181 14.58 0.43 -3.91
N LEU A 182 15.24 -0.48 -4.64
CA LEU A 182 16.32 -0.15 -5.58
C LEU A 182 15.82 0.74 -6.72
N ARG A 183 14.63 0.45 -7.25
CA ARG A 183 14.00 1.27 -8.29
C ARG A 183 13.63 2.66 -7.77
N LEU A 184 13.12 2.74 -6.55
CA LEU A 184 12.82 3.99 -5.88
C LEU A 184 14.08 4.83 -5.68
N ALA A 185 15.16 4.23 -5.16
CA ALA A 185 16.47 4.87 -5.06
C ALA A 185 16.95 5.40 -6.41
N GLN A 186 16.89 4.58 -7.46
CA GLN A 186 17.26 5.00 -8.81
C GLN A 186 16.44 6.22 -9.28
N ARG A 187 15.11 6.20 -9.11
CA ARG A 187 14.25 7.33 -9.51
C ARG A 187 14.51 8.60 -8.71
N ILE A 188 14.90 8.48 -7.44
CA ILE A 188 15.34 9.63 -6.62
C ILE A 188 16.62 10.24 -7.21
N ARG A 189 17.61 9.41 -7.60
CA ARG A 189 18.85 9.89 -8.23
C ARG A 189 18.61 10.55 -9.57
N GLU A 190 17.75 9.98 -10.41
CA GLU A 190 17.36 10.54 -11.71
C GLU A 190 16.73 11.94 -11.58
N ARG A 191 16.19 12.26 -10.40
CA ARG A 191 15.64 13.57 -10.04
C ARG A 191 16.58 14.47 -9.27
N GLY A 192 17.87 14.12 -9.20
CA GLY A 192 18.90 14.90 -8.53
C GLY A 192 18.90 14.78 -7.01
N GLY A 193 18.19 13.79 -6.43
CA GLY A 193 18.25 13.50 -5.00
C GLY A 193 19.54 12.75 -4.64
N ASP A 194 20.28 13.27 -3.65
CA ASP A 194 21.48 12.62 -3.11
C ASP A 194 21.13 11.74 -1.90
N HIS A 195 21.34 10.44 -2.03
CA HIS A 195 21.06 9.46 -0.98
C HIS A 195 22.14 8.37 -0.98
N PRO A 196 22.41 7.72 0.17
CA PRO A 196 23.40 6.64 0.25
C PRO A 196 22.96 5.42 -0.57
N ASP A 197 23.91 4.67 -1.13
CA ASP A 197 23.60 3.54 -2.01
C ASP A 197 23.06 2.32 -1.25
N LEU A 198 21.87 1.85 -1.62
CA LEU A 198 21.23 0.68 -1.02
C LEU A 198 22.05 -0.60 -1.23
N GLY A 199 22.87 -0.69 -2.29
CA GLY A 199 23.79 -1.81 -2.48
C GLY A 199 24.82 -1.94 -1.35
N ILE A 200 25.24 -0.81 -0.76
CA ILE A 200 26.16 -0.80 0.39
C ILE A 200 25.43 -1.24 1.66
N LEU A 201 24.16 -0.86 1.84
CA LEU A 201 23.35 -1.35 2.94
C LEU A 201 23.21 -2.88 2.90
N PHE A 202 22.96 -3.45 1.72
CA PHE A 202 22.94 -4.90 1.53
C PHE A 202 24.28 -5.55 1.89
N SER A 203 25.39 -4.95 1.48
CA SER A 203 26.74 -5.45 1.77
C SER A 203 27.04 -5.45 3.27
N ILE A 204 26.64 -4.38 3.98
CA ILE A 204 26.73 -4.31 5.46
C ILE A 204 25.90 -5.44 6.06
N HIS A 205 24.63 -5.57 5.65
CA HIS A 205 23.75 -6.62 6.15
C HIS A 205 24.33 -8.01 5.95
N GLN A 206 24.83 -8.33 4.75
CA GLN A 206 25.44 -9.62 4.45
C GLN A 206 26.68 -9.89 5.31
N ALA A 207 27.56 -8.90 5.51
CA ALA A 207 28.74 -9.03 6.35
C ALA A 207 28.36 -9.33 7.81
N VAL A 208 27.37 -8.61 8.36
CA VAL A 208 26.88 -8.86 9.72
C VAL A 208 26.25 -10.23 9.85
N MET A 209 25.35 -10.59 8.94
CA MET A 209 24.65 -11.87 9.02
C MET A 209 25.61 -13.06 8.90
N THR A 210 26.61 -12.96 8.03
CA THR A 210 27.65 -14.01 7.89
C THR A 210 28.38 -14.22 9.21
N HIS A 211 28.82 -13.13 9.85
CA HIS A 211 29.49 -13.17 11.15
C HIS A 211 28.59 -13.75 12.25
N TRP A 212 27.33 -13.32 12.31
CA TRP A 212 26.37 -13.80 13.30
C TRP A 212 26.02 -15.28 13.15
N SER A 213 25.96 -15.79 11.92
CA SER A 213 25.65 -17.20 11.65
C SER A 213 26.56 -18.15 12.42
N ASP A 214 27.85 -17.85 12.44
CA ASP A 214 28.84 -18.66 13.13
C ASP A 214 28.67 -18.58 14.65
N VAL A 215 28.41 -17.38 15.18
CA VAL A 215 28.16 -17.16 16.61
C VAL A 215 26.90 -17.87 17.08
N LEU A 216 25.79 -17.75 16.34
CA LEU A 216 24.50 -18.36 16.66
C LEU A 216 24.60 -19.89 16.61
N ARG A 217 25.27 -20.44 15.59
CA ARG A 217 25.47 -21.89 15.44
C ARG A 217 26.29 -22.47 16.60
N GLU A 218 27.39 -21.80 16.96
CA GLU A 218 28.22 -22.23 18.08
C GLU A 218 27.45 -22.15 19.40
N PHE A 219 26.78 -21.02 19.68
CA PHE A 219 25.99 -20.85 20.89
C PHE A 219 24.93 -21.95 21.04
N ARG A 220 24.14 -22.23 19.99
CA ARG A 220 23.13 -23.30 20.02
C ARG A 220 23.72 -24.68 20.28
N ALA A 221 24.92 -24.95 19.77
CA ALA A 221 25.62 -26.20 20.01
C ALA A 221 26.14 -26.32 21.46
N THR A 222 26.42 -25.20 22.13
CA THR A 222 27.00 -25.19 23.49
C THR A 222 25.97 -24.98 24.60
N VAL A 223 24.76 -24.49 24.32
CA VAL A 223 23.73 -24.26 25.35
C VAL A 223 23.25 -25.60 25.94
N THR A 224 23.62 -25.84 27.20
CA THR A 224 23.19 -27.04 27.96
C THR A 224 22.03 -26.80 28.92
N ASP A 225 21.75 -25.54 29.27
CA ASP A 225 20.71 -25.20 30.25
C ASP A 225 19.29 -25.60 29.74
N PRO A 226 18.51 -26.38 30.51
CA PRO A 226 17.21 -26.85 30.05
C PRO A 226 16.19 -25.75 29.75
N ALA A 227 16.18 -24.66 30.53
CA ALA A 227 15.25 -23.55 30.32
C ALA A 227 15.61 -22.82 29.02
N LEU A 228 16.89 -22.53 28.80
CA LEU A 228 17.35 -21.88 27.57
C LEU A 228 17.15 -22.76 26.33
N ARG A 229 17.37 -24.08 26.42
CA ARG A 229 17.05 -25.01 25.32
C ARG A 229 15.57 -25.04 24.99
N THR A 230 14.71 -24.91 26.00
CA THR A 230 13.27 -24.82 25.80
C THR A 230 12.90 -23.52 25.07
N VAL A 231 13.50 -22.38 25.45
CA VAL A 231 13.31 -21.11 24.72
C VAL A 231 13.75 -21.23 23.26
N LEU A 232 14.91 -21.84 22.99
CA LEU A 232 15.42 -22.03 21.62
C LEU A 232 14.50 -22.94 20.77
N ARG A 233 13.98 -24.01 21.37
CA ARG A 233 13.12 -24.99 20.68
C ARG A 233 11.71 -24.46 20.44
N GLU A 234 11.08 -23.93 21.47
CA GLU A 234 9.68 -23.47 21.46
C GLU A 234 9.53 -22.02 20.99
N ARG A 235 10.65 -21.31 20.82
CA ARG A 235 10.70 -19.91 20.36
C ARG A 235 9.83 -18.96 21.18
N THR A 236 9.77 -19.19 22.49
CA THR A 236 8.99 -18.36 23.41
C THR A 236 9.74 -18.15 24.72
N LEU A 237 9.71 -16.90 25.19
CA LEU A 237 10.30 -16.50 26.48
C LEU A 237 9.40 -16.84 27.67
N LEU A 238 8.15 -17.25 27.42
CA LEU A 238 7.16 -17.56 28.47
C LEU A 238 7.52 -18.80 29.30
N HIS A 239 8.43 -19.65 28.81
CA HIS A 239 8.91 -20.81 29.55
C HIS A 239 10.01 -20.50 30.57
N LEU A 240 10.52 -19.27 30.61
CA LEU A 240 11.50 -18.87 31.61
C LEU A 240 10.83 -18.76 32.99
N PRO A 241 11.41 -19.34 34.05
CA PRO A 241 10.88 -19.22 35.41
C PRO A 241 10.94 -17.77 35.89
N GLY A 242 9.97 -17.37 36.72
CA GLY A 242 9.93 -16.02 37.30
C GLY A 242 11.18 -15.71 38.14
N GLU A 243 11.69 -16.71 38.87
CA GLU A 243 13.02 -16.66 39.50
C GLU A 243 14.03 -17.41 38.61
N LEU A 244 14.55 -16.71 37.61
CA LEU A 244 15.62 -17.25 36.78
C LEU A 244 16.96 -17.14 37.52
N SER A 245 17.60 -18.27 37.82
CA SER A 245 18.98 -18.32 38.31
C SER A 245 19.80 -19.17 37.35
N LEU A 246 20.78 -18.56 36.71
CA LEU A 246 21.64 -19.23 35.74
C LEU A 246 22.96 -19.63 36.42
N SER A 247 23.51 -20.78 36.01
CA SER A 247 24.85 -21.16 36.47
C SER A 247 25.91 -20.18 35.94
N GLU A 248 27.03 -20.05 36.65
CA GLU A 248 28.15 -19.19 36.21
C GLU A 248 28.60 -19.52 34.78
N GLN A 249 28.69 -20.81 34.46
CA GLN A 249 29.09 -21.27 33.13
C GLN A 249 28.13 -20.76 32.04
N VAL A 250 26.82 -20.82 32.29
CA VAL A 250 25.81 -20.34 31.32
C VAL A 250 25.90 -18.84 31.14
N LEU A 251 26.13 -18.09 32.21
CA LEU A 251 26.32 -16.63 32.15
C LEU A 251 27.59 -16.26 31.38
N ASP A 252 28.68 -17.00 31.59
CA ASP A 252 29.95 -16.80 30.87
C ASP A 252 29.79 -17.14 29.37
N ASP A 253 29.03 -18.19 29.04
CA ASP A 253 28.73 -18.57 27.66
C ASP A 253 27.85 -17.53 26.97
N LEU A 254 26.83 -17.00 27.65
CA LEU A 254 26.00 -15.89 27.17
C LEU A 254 26.84 -14.63 26.95
N ALA A 255 27.65 -14.23 27.93
CA ALA A 255 28.51 -13.05 27.83
C ALA A 255 29.50 -13.17 26.67
N ARG A 256 30.10 -14.35 26.48
CA ARG A 256 31.02 -14.64 25.37
C ARG A 256 30.31 -14.58 24.01
N ALA A 257 29.13 -15.17 23.89
CA ALA A 257 28.35 -15.14 22.66
C ALA A 257 27.88 -13.70 22.33
N GLY A 258 27.39 -12.97 23.34
CA GLY A 258 26.99 -11.57 23.23
C GLY A 258 28.15 -10.66 22.79
N ALA A 259 29.32 -10.79 23.40
CA ALA A 259 30.52 -10.02 23.01
C ALA A 259 30.91 -10.25 21.53
N ARG A 260 30.65 -11.45 20.99
CA ARG A 260 30.90 -11.76 19.58
C ARG A 260 29.81 -11.28 18.63
N LEU A 261 28.56 -11.15 19.08
CA LEU A 261 27.51 -10.53 18.25
C LEU A 261 27.74 -9.04 18.05
N LEU A 262 28.38 -8.39 19.03
CA LEU A 262 28.72 -6.99 18.96
C LEU A 262 29.85 -6.75 17.97
N LEU A 263 29.66 -5.75 17.12
CA LEU A 263 30.54 -5.49 15.99
C LEU A 263 31.41 -4.28 16.30
N GLU A 264 32.72 -4.45 16.19
CA GLU A 264 33.59 -3.29 16.02
C GLU A 264 33.37 -2.76 14.61
N TRP A 265 32.90 -1.51 14.49
CA TRP A 265 32.64 -0.93 13.18
C TRP A 265 33.83 -1.00 12.20
N PRO A 266 35.10 -0.79 12.63
CA PRO A 266 36.25 -1.00 11.76
C PRO A 266 36.35 -2.41 11.16
N SER A 267 35.84 -3.43 11.85
CA SER A 267 35.80 -4.80 11.32
C SER A 267 34.77 -4.93 10.20
N VAL A 268 33.59 -4.34 10.34
CA VAL A 268 32.57 -4.28 9.27
C VAL A 268 33.09 -3.47 8.08
N ASP A 269 33.60 -2.27 8.34
CA ASP A 269 34.13 -1.36 7.31
C ASP A 269 35.35 -1.94 6.58
N GLY A 270 36.18 -2.72 7.30
CA GLY A 270 37.34 -3.42 6.76
C GLY A 270 36.99 -4.51 5.74
N THR A 271 35.80 -5.11 5.83
CA THR A 271 35.31 -6.07 4.81
C THR A 271 34.87 -5.41 3.51
N LEU A 272 34.64 -4.09 3.51
CA LEU A 272 34.14 -3.36 2.36
C LEU A 272 35.30 -2.77 1.53
N PRO A 273 35.18 -2.76 0.18
CA PRO A 273 36.07 -2.01 -0.71
C PRO A 273 36.24 -0.56 -0.28
N GLU A 274 37.44 0.01 -0.43
CA GLU A 274 37.77 1.37 0.03
C GLU A 274 36.79 2.44 -0.47
N ARG A 275 36.37 2.36 -1.73
CA ARG A 275 35.38 3.27 -2.34
C ARG A 275 34.01 3.25 -1.65
N GLN A 276 33.65 2.15 -0.97
CA GLN A 276 32.36 1.95 -0.32
C GLN A 276 32.36 2.34 1.17
N ARG A 277 33.54 2.46 1.81
CA ARG A 277 33.68 2.74 3.25
C ARG A 277 33.07 4.07 3.68
N ARG A 278 33.18 5.09 2.82
CA ARG A 278 32.57 6.40 3.06
C ARG A 278 31.05 6.33 3.12
N GLU A 279 30.44 5.59 2.20
CA GLU A 279 28.98 5.38 2.15
C GLU A 279 28.52 4.47 3.28
N ALA A 280 29.29 3.45 3.64
CA ALA A 280 29.00 2.60 4.79
C ALA A 280 28.95 3.41 6.08
N SER A 281 29.90 4.32 6.26
CA SER A 281 29.92 5.26 7.39
C SER A 281 28.73 6.23 7.38
N GLN A 282 28.18 6.57 6.21
CA GLN A 282 26.95 7.34 6.11
C GLN A 282 25.73 6.51 6.51
N TRP A 283 25.63 5.26 6.05
CA TRP A 283 24.59 4.32 6.48
C TRP A 283 24.62 4.11 7.99
N ARG A 284 25.80 3.90 8.58
CA ARG A 284 25.95 3.84 10.05
C ARG A 284 25.26 5.02 10.72
N ARG A 285 25.63 6.25 10.36
CA ARG A 285 25.04 7.47 10.96
C ARG A 285 23.53 7.54 10.80
N LEU A 286 23.00 7.11 9.65
CA LEU A 286 21.56 7.15 9.37
C LEU A 286 20.77 6.06 10.08
N LEU A 287 21.41 4.93 10.37
CA LEU A 287 20.79 3.77 11.00
C LEU A 287 21.07 3.70 12.51
N THR A 288 21.97 4.52 13.05
CA THR A 288 22.24 4.57 14.49
C THR A 288 21.16 5.33 15.24
N ALA A 289 20.57 4.67 16.24
CA ALA A 289 19.57 5.24 17.11
C ALA A 289 20.16 6.39 17.92
N ASP A 290 19.52 7.55 17.86
CA ASP A 290 19.84 8.67 18.74
C ASP A 290 19.44 8.28 20.18
N PRO A 291 20.39 8.24 21.14
CA PRO A 291 20.09 7.92 22.53
C PRO A 291 18.98 8.79 23.14
N ALA A 292 18.82 10.03 22.66
CA ALA A 292 17.76 10.92 23.13
C ALA A 292 16.36 10.45 22.70
N THR A 293 16.24 9.60 21.68
CA THR A 293 14.97 9.04 21.18
C THR A 293 14.56 7.75 21.86
N LEU A 294 15.51 7.04 22.48
CA LEU A 294 15.28 5.83 23.26
C LEU A 294 14.52 6.15 24.56
N GLY A 295 13.70 5.20 25.04
CA GLY A 295 13.02 5.33 26.35
C GLY A 295 11.89 6.37 26.42
N ARG A 296 11.38 6.88 25.29
CA ARG A 296 10.34 7.93 25.27
C ARG A 296 8.91 7.43 25.48
N ASN A 297 8.66 6.13 25.45
CA ASN A 297 7.32 5.56 25.62
C ASN A 297 7.00 5.32 27.11
N THR A 298 6.78 6.40 27.85
CA THR A 298 6.46 6.34 29.29
C THR A 298 5.11 5.68 29.57
N THR A 299 4.19 5.66 28.61
CA THR A 299 2.85 5.09 28.75
C THR A 299 2.79 3.60 28.40
N ARG A 300 3.87 3.02 27.84
CA ARG A 300 3.97 1.61 27.42
C ARG A 300 2.86 1.15 26.47
N SER A 301 2.24 2.09 25.76
CA SER A 301 1.05 1.87 24.94
C SER A 301 1.34 1.75 23.44
N HIS A 302 2.56 2.09 23.01
CA HIS A 302 2.91 2.21 21.58
C HIS A 302 4.22 1.49 21.24
N VAL A 303 4.17 0.17 21.00
CA VAL A 303 5.37 -0.62 20.64
C VAL A 303 5.97 -0.19 19.29
N PHE A 304 5.12 0.12 18.31
CA PHE A 304 5.56 0.50 16.95
C PHE A 304 6.09 1.94 16.79
N ALA A 305 6.17 2.69 17.89
CA ALA A 305 6.86 3.96 17.91
C ALA A 305 8.35 3.78 18.22
N SER A 306 8.85 2.53 18.22
CA SER A 306 10.23 2.24 18.57
C SER A 306 11.20 2.97 17.65
N PRO A 307 12.20 3.67 18.19
CA PRO A 307 13.24 4.29 17.37
C PRO A 307 14.00 3.25 16.55
N LEU A 308 14.12 2.01 17.02
CA LEU A 308 14.83 0.93 16.32
C LEU A 308 14.23 0.64 14.94
N ALA A 309 12.94 0.89 14.76
CA ALA A 309 12.23 0.67 13.51
C ALA A 309 12.76 1.58 12.37
N ALA A 310 13.35 2.73 12.70
CA ALA A 310 14.00 3.63 11.73
C ALA A 310 15.52 3.59 11.80
N THR A 311 16.05 3.25 12.98
CA THR A 311 17.47 3.28 13.28
C THR A 311 17.87 1.98 14.00
N PRO A 312 18.04 0.87 13.27
CA PRO A 312 18.27 -0.46 13.83
C PRO A 312 19.70 -0.70 14.32
N LEU A 313 20.56 0.32 14.37
CA LEU A 313 21.88 0.22 14.98
C LEU A 313 21.86 0.87 16.37
N VAL A 314 22.41 0.19 17.35
CA VAL A 314 22.63 0.74 18.70
C VAL A 314 24.13 0.78 18.94
N GLU A 315 24.66 1.92 19.40
CA GLU A 315 26.09 2.12 19.63
C GLU A 315 26.40 2.24 21.12
N ALA A 316 27.51 1.62 21.56
CA ALA A 316 28.02 1.73 22.92
C ALA A 316 29.55 1.88 22.90
N GLY A 317 30.05 3.11 22.79
CA GLY A 317 31.47 3.35 22.56
C GLY A 317 31.86 2.96 21.13
N ASP A 318 32.86 2.08 20.99
CA ASP A 318 33.37 1.65 19.67
C ASP A 318 32.64 0.44 19.08
N VAL A 319 31.72 -0.16 19.84
CA VAL A 319 30.93 -1.31 19.39
C VAL A 319 29.52 -0.91 18.94
N VAL A 320 29.02 -1.63 17.95
CA VAL A 320 27.70 -1.46 17.33
C VAL A 320 26.93 -2.78 17.39
N LEU A 321 25.65 -2.71 17.71
CA LEU A 321 24.72 -3.83 17.59
C LEU A 321 23.70 -3.54 16.50
N TYR A 322 23.54 -4.46 15.56
CA TYR A 322 22.53 -4.38 14.51
C TYR A 322 21.21 -5.01 14.97
N SER A 323 20.45 -4.32 15.81
CA SER A 323 19.35 -4.90 16.58
C SER A 323 18.23 -5.52 15.75
N LEU A 324 17.80 -4.90 14.66
CA LEU A 324 16.69 -5.40 13.82
C LEU A 324 17.18 -5.66 12.39
N PRO A 325 17.94 -6.75 12.15
CA PRO A 325 18.48 -7.03 10.82
C PRO A 325 17.40 -7.34 9.79
N HIS A 326 16.25 -7.84 10.25
CA HIS A 326 15.12 -8.14 9.38
C HIS A 326 14.57 -6.91 8.66
N LEU A 327 14.74 -5.69 9.19
CA LEU A 327 14.31 -4.47 8.48
C LEU A 327 15.00 -4.29 7.12
N VAL A 328 16.15 -4.93 6.89
CA VAL A 328 16.83 -4.89 5.59
C VAL A 328 16.50 -6.11 4.73
N SER A 329 16.15 -7.26 5.33
CA SER A 329 15.76 -8.44 4.56
C SER A 329 14.27 -8.46 4.21
N THR A 330 13.38 -8.09 5.14
CA THR A 330 11.91 -8.22 5.03
C THR A 330 11.16 -6.90 4.90
N ASP A 331 11.64 -5.80 5.49
CA ASP A 331 10.91 -4.51 5.57
C ASP A 331 11.73 -3.31 5.05
N LEU A 332 12.49 -3.52 3.96
CA LEU A 332 13.41 -2.52 3.44
C LEU A 332 12.67 -1.26 2.99
N SER A 333 11.53 -1.36 2.33
CA SER A 333 10.76 -0.18 1.91
C SER A 333 10.36 0.71 3.09
N GLN A 334 9.98 0.11 4.23
CA GLN A 334 9.68 0.85 5.45
C GLN A 334 10.92 1.53 6.03
N LEU A 335 12.06 0.83 6.05
CA LEU A 335 13.32 1.41 6.52
C LEU A 335 13.75 2.58 5.62
N VAL A 336 13.76 2.35 4.31
CA VAL A 336 14.10 3.36 3.29
C VAL A 336 13.18 4.56 3.39
N GLU A 337 11.88 4.35 3.58
CA GLU A 337 10.93 5.42 3.81
C GLU A 337 11.30 6.26 5.04
N ARG A 338 11.54 5.62 6.18
CA ARG A 338 11.88 6.31 7.44
C ARG A 338 13.21 7.06 7.34
N VAL A 339 14.18 6.54 6.61
CA VAL A 339 15.48 7.19 6.41
C VAL A 339 15.38 8.32 5.38
N PHE A 340 14.83 8.05 4.19
CA PHE A 340 14.82 9.01 3.07
C PHE A 340 13.82 10.15 3.28
N SER A 341 12.68 9.91 3.93
CA SER A 341 11.72 10.99 4.25
C SER A 341 12.31 12.06 5.18
N ARG A 342 13.36 11.73 5.94
CA ARG A 342 14.06 12.66 6.84
C ARG A 342 15.18 13.44 6.16
N LEU A 343 15.60 13.02 4.97
CA LEU A 343 16.66 13.70 4.23
C LEU A 343 16.07 14.94 3.53
N PRO A 344 16.63 16.14 3.79
CA PRO A 344 16.11 17.37 3.21
C PRO A 344 16.27 17.36 1.69
N ASN A 345 15.32 17.98 0.99
CA ASN A 345 15.35 18.21 -0.46
C ASN A 345 15.34 16.94 -1.33
N LEU A 346 15.01 15.75 -0.79
CA LEU A 346 14.80 14.58 -1.63
C LEU A 346 13.44 14.66 -2.35
N PRO A 347 13.38 14.39 -3.67
CA PRO A 347 12.14 14.27 -4.42
C PRO A 347 11.41 12.94 -4.14
N TYR A 348 11.46 12.47 -2.88
CA TYR A 348 11.06 11.13 -2.45
C TYR A 348 9.60 10.81 -2.82
N TYR A 349 8.63 11.62 -2.38
CA TYR A 349 7.21 11.32 -2.60
C TYR A 349 6.83 11.30 -4.09
N ARG A 350 7.40 12.22 -4.88
CA ARG A 350 7.17 12.25 -6.32
C ARG A 350 7.79 11.01 -6.98
N ALA A 351 8.99 10.59 -6.56
CA ALA A 351 9.64 9.39 -7.09
C ALA A 351 8.88 8.11 -6.71
N ARG A 352 8.36 8.05 -5.47
CA ARG A 352 7.54 6.96 -4.95
C ARG A 352 6.26 6.77 -5.77
N GLY A 353 5.53 7.85 -6.07
CA GLY A 353 4.33 7.79 -6.93
C GLY A 353 4.63 7.18 -8.30
N GLU A 354 5.64 7.71 -8.99
CA GLU A 354 6.02 7.20 -10.32
C GLU A 354 6.46 5.75 -10.31
N VAL A 355 7.23 5.33 -9.31
CA VAL A 355 7.71 3.95 -9.20
C VAL A 355 6.55 2.99 -8.97
N VAL A 356 5.54 3.40 -8.18
CA VAL A 356 4.33 2.59 -8.00
C VAL A 356 3.61 2.37 -9.31
N GLU A 357 3.36 3.45 -10.07
CA GLU A 357 2.69 3.39 -11.36
C GLU A 357 3.49 2.56 -12.39
N GLU A 358 4.79 2.80 -12.49
CA GLU A 358 5.70 2.13 -13.42
C GLU A 358 5.82 0.64 -13.16
N ALA A 359 6.15 0.28 -11.92
CA ALA A 359 6.38 -1.11 -11.56
C ALA A 359 5.09 -1.92 -11.67
N ALA A 360 3.95 -1.38 -11.23
CA ALA A 360 2.68 -2.08 -11.35
C ALA A 360 2.29 -2.38 -12.80
N LEU A 361 2.41 -1.38 -13.70
CA LEU A 361 2.16 -1.57 -15.12
C LEU A 361 3.13 -2.55 -15.76
N GLU A 362 4.43 -2.47 -15.43
CA GLU A 362 5.43 -3.39 -15.96
C GLU A 362 5.18 -4.84 -15.52
N HIS A 363 4.91 -5.06 -14.23
CA HIS A 363 4.65 -6.40 -13.70
C HIS A 363 3.42 -7.03 -14.36
N LEU A 364 2.33 -6.26 -14.51
CA LEU A 364 1.13 -6.76 -15.19
C LEU A 364 1.37 -6.97 -16.69
N ALA A 365 1.97 -6.01 -17.39
CA ALA A 365 2.28 -6.13 -18.82
C ALA A 365 3.18 -7.34 -19.12
N GLY A 366 4.10 -7.68 -18.21
CA GLY A 366 4.95 -8.87 -18.31
C GLY A 366 4.17 -10.19 -18.31
N VAL A 367 3.00 -10.24 -17.68
CA VAL A 367 2.12 -11.44 -17.65
C VAL A 367 1.24 -11.53 -18.91
N PHE A 368 0.88 -10.40 -19.53
CA PHE A 368 -0.04 -10.35 -20.68
C PHE A 368 0.68 -10.09 -22.01
N PRO A 369 1.28 -11.12 -22.64
CA PRO A 369 1.92 -10.96 -23.95
C PRO A 369 0.90 -10.48 -24.98
N GLY A 370 1.28 -9.44 -25.74
CA GLY A 370 0.41 -8.83 -26.76
C GLY A 370 -0.64 -7.85 -26.21
N ALA A 371 -0.67 -7.57 -24.91
CA ALA A 371 -1.55 -6.56 -24.36
C ALA A 371 -1.22 -5.16 -24.89
N ARG A 372 -2.27 -4.36 -25.11
CA ARG A 372 -2.14 -2.93 -25.40
C ARG A 372 -2.13 -2.17 -24.08
N VAL A 373 -1.07 -1.40 -23.84
CA VAL A 373 -0.86 -0.68 -22.58
C VAL A 373 -0.82 0.81 -22.83
N VAL A 374 -1.55 1.58 -22.05
CA VAL A 374 -1.43 3.04 -21.96
C VAL A 374 -1.08 3.42 -20.54
N ARG A 375 -0.02 4.19 -20.38
CA ARG A 375 0.44 4.78 -19.12
C ARG A 375 0.06 6.25 -19.07
N GLY A 376 -0.40 6.77 -17.93
CA GLY A 376 -0.84 8.17 -17.78
C GLY A 376 -1.87 8.55 -18.85
N GLY A 377 -2.84 7.66 -19.08
CA GLY A 377 -3.82 7.80 -20.14
C GLY A 377 -4.78 8.94 -19.85
N LYS A 378 -5.02 9.79 -20.84
CA LYS A 378 -5.92 10.93 -20.75
C LYS A 378 -7.09 10.76 -21.70
N TYR A 379 -8.29 11.04 -21.20
CA TYR A 379 -9.53 10.98 -21.98
C TYR A 379 -10.45 12.16 -21.65
N ARG A 380 -11.36 12.47 -22.57
CA ARG A 380 -12.28 13.60 -22.41
C ARG A 380 -13.35 13.28 -21.36
N GLY A 381 -13.59 14.23 -20.46
CA GLY A 381 -14.69 14.19 -19.51
C GLY A 381 -16.04 14.58 -20.14
N THR A 382 -17.06 14.76 -19.29
CA THR A 382 -18.39 15.21 -19.78
C THR A 382 -18.44 16.70 -20.04
N ARG A 383 -17.55 17.46 -19.40
CA ARG A 383 -17.55 18.91 -19.48
C ARG A 383 -16.58 19.40 -20.55
N PRO A 384 -16.87 20.51 -21.24
CA PRO A 384 -15.97 21.07 -22.23
C PRO A 384 -14.59 21.35 -21.65
N GLY A 385 -13.55 20.80 -22.28
CA GLY A 385 -12.17 21.01 -21.83
C GLY A 385 -11.82 20.29 -20.52
N GLU A 386 -12.63 19.34 -20.07
CA GLU A 386 -12.27 18.42 -18.99
C GLU A 386 -11.40 17.30 -19.56
N LEU A 387 -10.19 17.15 -19.03
CA LEU A 387 -9.29 16.06 -19.37
C LEU A 387 -9.03 15.24 -18.12
N ILE A 388 -9.46 13.99 -18.18
CA ILE A 388 -9.36 13.07 -17.05
C ILE A 388 -8.17 12.16 -17.29
N GLU A 389 -7.30 12.07 -16.29
CA GLU A 389 -6.18 11.14 -16.26
C GLU A 389 -6.54 9.84 -15.51
N VAL A 390 -5.96 8.74 -16.01
CA VAL A 390 -5.89 7.42 -15.39
C VAL A 390 -4.45 6.93 -15.46
N ASP A 391 -3.90 6.44 -14.36
CA ASP A 391 -2.47 6.13 -14.29
C ASP A 391 -2.05 5.00 -15.22
N GLY A 392 -2.91 4.00 -15.42
CA GLY A 392 -2.62 2.87 -16.28
C GLY A 392 -3.85 2.13 -16.79
N VAL A 393 -3.79 1.71 -18.05
CA VAL A 393 -4.80 0.81 -18.64
C VAL A 393 -4.09 -0.25 -19.47
N LEU A 394 -4.41 -1.51 -19.20
CA LEU A 394 -3.95 -2.67 -19.95
C LEU A 394 -5.17 -3.37 -20.56
N ALA A 395 -5.16 -3.57 -21.87
CA ALA A 395 -6.19 -4.33 -22.59
C ALA A 395 -5.57 -5.57 -23.23
N TRP A 396 -6.10 -6.75 -22.88
CA TRP A 396 -5.68 -8.05 -23.41
C TRP A 396 -6.91 -8.87 -23.78
N GLU A 397 -7.03 -9.20 -25.07
CA GLU A 397 -8.22 -9.83 -25.64
C GLU A 397 -9.52 -9.08 -25.26
N ASP A 398 -10.40 -9.72 -24.51
CA ASP A 398 -11.67 -9.17 -24.02
C ASP A 398 -11.60 -8.70 -22.55
N VAL A 399 -10.40 -8.61 -21.98
CA VAL A 399 -10.16 -8.18 -20.60
C VAL A 399 -9.43 -6.85 -20.55
N VAL A 400 -9.85 -5.99 -19.64
CA VAL A 400 -9.18 -4.73 -19.33
C VAL A 400 -8.79 -4.70 -17.85
N LEU A 401 -7.57 -4.28 -17.55
CA LEU A 401 -7.15 -3.93 -16.20
C LEU A 401 -6.99 -2.40 -16.17
N VAL A 402 -7.69 -1.75 -15.25
CA VAL A 402 -7.57 -0.31 -15.00
C VAL A 402 -6.83 -0.12 -13.70
N LEU A 403 -5.72 0.61 -13.76
CA LEU A 403 -4.81 0.82 -12.66
C LEU A 403 -4.83 2.28 -12.22
N GLU A 404 -4.80 2.48 -10.91
CA GLU A 404 -4.59 3.79 -10.31
C GLU A 404 -3.59 3.66 -9.14
N GLY A 405 -2.36 4.10 -9.40
CA GLY A 405 -1.24 4.01 -8.49
C GLY A 405 -1.35 4.99 -7.32
N LYS A 406 -1.01 4.51 -6.13
CA LYS A 406 -1.01 5.32 -4.91
C LYS A 406 0.31 5.19 -4.17
N GLY A 407 1.19 6.14 -4.47
CA GLY A 407 2.43 6.38 -3.72
C GLY A 407 2.23 7.14 -2.40
N GLY A 408 0.98 7.34 -1.94
CA GLY A 408 0.69 7.91 -0.62
C GLY A 408 1.10 6.96 0.49
N TYR A 409 1.52 7.48 1.65
CA TYR A 409 1.99 6.67 2.77
C TYR A 409 0.98 6.61 3.91
N LEU A 410 1.03 5.53 4.70
CA LEU A 410 0.36 5.46 6.00
C LEU A 410 1.19 6.15 7.08
N SER A 411 0.63 7.17 7.75
CA SER A 411 1.32 7.85 8.83
C SER A 411 1.60 6.91 10.00
N THR A 412 2.60 7.26 10.81
CA THR A 412 2.90 6.52 12.04
C THR A 412 1.67 6.38 12.93
N ARG A 413 0.79 7.40 12.98
CA ARG A 413 -0.48 7.31 13.73
C ARG A 413 -1.41 6.22 13.19
N SER A 414 -1.59 6.15 11.86
CA SER A 414 -2.41 5.11 11.23
C SER A 414 -1.84 3.72 11.46
N ARG A 415 -0.52 3.55 11.32
CA ARG A 415 0.17 2.28 11.60
C ARG A 415 0.07 1.90 13.08
N LEU A 416 0.05 2.88 13.98
CA LEU A 416 -0.21 2.70 15.42
C LEU A 416 -1.68 2.42 15.77
N GLY A 417 -2.55 2.26 14.77
CA GLY A 417 -3.97 1.94 14.97
C GLY A 417 -4.87 3.13 15.27
N ASP A 418 -4.43 4.38 15.05
CA ASP A 418 -5.32 5.54 15.13
C ASP A 418 -6.41 5.44 14.03
N PRO A 419 -7.67 5.24 14.39
CA PRO A 419 -8.69 4.88 13.41
C PRO A 419 -9.11 6.06 12.54
N ALA A 420 -9.04 7.27 13.09
CA ALA A 420 -9.39 8.48 12.35
C ALA A 420 -8.31 8.84 11.33
N ALA A 421 -7.03 8.64 11.71
CA ALA A 421 -5.91 8.78 10.79
C ALA A 421 -5.96 7.70 9.69
N ALA A 422 -6.11 6.43 10.08
CA ALA A 422 -6.18 5.30 9.14
C ALA A 422 -7.36 5.44 8.17
N GLY A 423 -8.56 5.75 8.67
CA GLY A 423 -9.74 5.94 7.82
C GLY A 423 -9.60 7.11 6.84
N THR A 424 -8.95 8.20 7.26
CA THR A 424 -8.62 9.33 6.37
C THR A 424 -7.64 8.92 5.27
N GLU A 425 -6.58 8.23 5.64
CA GLU A 425 -5.52 7.84 4.70
C GLU A 425 -5.95 6.73 3.75
N LEU A 426 -6.73 5.75 4.21
CA LEU A 426 -7.34 4.72 3.36
C LEU A 426 -8.35 5.32 2.38
N ARG A 427 -9.12 6.34 2.79
CA ARG A 427 -9.98 7.07 1.86
C ARG A 427 -9.17 7.76 0.77
N ARG A 428 -8.02 8.36 1.13
CA ARG A 428 -7.12 9.05 0.18
C ARG A 428 -6.35 8.10 -0.74
N THR A 429 -6.03 6.90 -0.27
CA THR A 429 -5.26 5.92 -1.04
C THR A 429 -6.23 5.02 -1.80
N VAL A 430 -6.91 4.12 -1.10
CA VAL A 430 -7.83 3.13 -1.68
C VAL A 430 -9.08 3.78 -2.28
N GLY A 431 -9.79 4.62 -1.50
CA GLY A 431 -11.07 5.18 -1.92
C GLY A 431 -10.96 6.10 -3.15
N ASP A 432 -9.97 6.99 -3.13
CA ASP A 432 -9.67 7.88 -4.24
C ASP A 432 -9.16 7.12 -5.47
N GLY A 433 -8.30 6.11 -5.26
CA GLY A 433 -7.82 5.26 -6.35
C GLY A 433 -8.96 4.55 -7.07
N PHE A 434 -9.84 3.92 -6.28
CA PHE A 434 -11.03 3.27 -6.79
C PHE A 434 -12.02 4.24 -7.45
N PHE A 435 -12.16 5.46 -6.92
CA PHE A 435 -12.98 6.52 -7.51
C PHE A 435 -12.51 6.88 -8.92
N GLN A 436 -11.21 7.05 -9.11
CA GLN A 436 -10.63 7.40 -10.42
C GLN A 436 -10.80 6.27 -11.44
N ILE A 437 -10.60 5.01 -11.03
CA ILE A 437 -10.89 3.84 -11.87
C ILE A 437 -12.36 3.81 -12.28
N THR A 438 -13.27 3.97 -11.30
CA THR A 438 -14.72 3.97 -11.53
C THR A 438 -15.14 5.09 -12.48
N ARG A 439 -14.44 6.23 -12.47
CA ARG A 439 -14.69 7.36 -13.38
C ARG A 439 -14.47 6.96 -14.84
N LEU A 440 -13.43 6.16 -15.16
CA LEU A 440 -13.19 5.65 -16.51
C LEU A 440 -14.27 4.64 -16.92
N ILE A 441 -14.62 3.72 -16.02
CA ILE A 441 -15.61 2.69 -16.33
C ILE A 441 -17.00 3.31 -16.58
N ARG A 442 -17.40 4.29 -15.76
CA ARG A 442 -18.64 5.06 -16.00
C ARG A 442 -18.61 5.82 -17.32
N ALA A 443 -17.46 6.36 -17.74
CA ALA A 443 -17.33 7.00 -19.04
C ALA A 443 -17.49 5.99 -20.18
N LEU A 444 -16.86 4.82 -20.06
CA LEU A 444 -16.97 3.72 -21.02
C LEU A 444 -18.39 3.17 -21.15
N ASP A 445 -19.10 3.00 -20.03
CA ASP A 445 -20.51 2.56 -20.02
C ASP A 445 -21.44 3.60 -20.64
N ARG A 446 -21.19 4.90 -20.39
CA ARG A 446 -21.98 6.01 -20.95
C ARG A 446 -21.76 6.18 -22.45
N ASP A 447 -20.51 6.22 -22.89
CA ASP A 447 -20.14 6.61 -24.25
C ASP A 447 -20.01 5.41 -25.20
N GLY A 448 -20.07 4.18 -24.66
CA GLY A 448 -19.86 2.92 -25.38
C GLY A 448 -18.40 2.69 -25.83
N HIS A 449 -17.58 3.73 -25.84
CA HIS A 449 -16.16 3.69 -26.13
C HIS A 449 -15.43 4.86 -25.46
N VAL A 450 -14.15 4.67 -25.14
CA VAL A 450 -13.27 5.74 -24.64
C VAL A 450 -11.92 5.61 -25.34
N THR A 451 -11.40 6.73 -25.86
CA THR A 451 -10.04 6.80 -26.41
C THR A 451 -9.11 7.45 -25.39
N LEU A 452 -8.14 6.67 -24.95
CA LEU A 452 -7.06 7.08 -24.05
C LEU A 452 -5.87 7.54 -24.86
N THR A 453 -5.33 8.71 -24.51
CA THR A 453 -4.15 9.31 -25.12
C THR A 453 -3.07 9.49 -24.06
N GLY A 454 -1.86 9.03 -24.32
CA GLY A 454 -0.73 9.09 -23.38
C GLY A 454 0.58 8.95 -24.16
N PRO A 455 1.71 8.70 -23.48
CA PRO A 455 2.94 8.29 -24.14
C PRO A 455 2.71 7.00 -24.94
N GLY A 456 3.01 7.02 -26.24
CA GLY A 456 2.81 5.88 -27.14
C GLY A 456 1.54 5.98 -27.99
N GLU A 457 1.06 4.84 -28.48
CA GLU A 457 -0.12 4.78 -29.33
C GLU A 457 -1.41 4.93 -28.52
N PRO A 458 -2.40 5.71 -29.01
CA PRO A 458 -3.71 5.80 -28.37
C PRO A 458 -4.41 4.44 -28.26
N LEU A 459 -5.15 4.23 -27.16
CA LEU A 459 -5.95 3.04 -26.93
C LEU A 459 -7.43 3.40 -26.91
N THR A 460 -8.19 2.89 -27.89
CA THR A 460 -9.65 2.96 -27.87
C THR A 460 -10.22 1.68 -27.29
N LEU A 461 -10.89 1.82 -26.15
CA LEU A 461 -11.67 0.77 -25.51
C LEU A 461 -13.10 0.79 -26.05
N HIS A 462 -13.63 -0.36 -26.43
CA HIS A 462 -15.03 -0.51 -26.84
C HIS A 462 -15.77 -1.38 -25.83
N ARG A 463 -16.80 -0.82 -25.18
CA ARG A 463 -17.52 -1.51 -24.09
C ARG A 463 -18.09 -2.87 -24.52
N ALA A 464 -18.58 -2.95 -25.76
CA ALA A 464 -19.16 -4.17 -26.32
C ALA A 464 -18.15 -5.29 -26.62
N ALA A 465 -16.85 -4.95 -26.72
CA ALA A 465 -15.77 -5.92 -26.92
C ALA A 465 -15.12 -6.34 -25.59
N ILE A 466 -15.50 -5.71 -24.49
CA ILE A 466 -14.91 -5.96 -23.18
C ILE A 466 -15.84 -6.87 -22.39
N ARG A 467 -15.32 -8.07 -22.14
CA ARG A 467 -15.90 -9.06 -21.25
C ARG A 467 -15.72 -8.64 -19.80
N ARG A 468 -14.49 -8.38 -19.37
CA ARG A 468 -14.20 -8.05 -17.96
C ARG A 468 -13.30 -6.84 -17.80
N ILE A 469 -13.55 -6.06 -16.76
CA ILE A 469 -12.70 -4.93 -16.35
C ILE A 469 -12.30 -5.14 -14.90
N TYR A 470 -11.02 -5.32 -14.58
CA TYR A 470 -10.52 -5.37 -13.21
C TYR A 470 -10.04 -4.00 -12.74
N ALA A 471 -10.48 -3.62 -11.53
CA ALA A 471 -9.99 -2.42 -10.85
C ALA A 471 -8.81 -2.79 -9.95
N VAL A 472 -7.63 -2.28 -10.27
CA VAL A 472 -6.39 -2.54 -9.52
C VAL A 472 -5.89 -1.23 -8.92
N VAL A 473 -5.73 -1.18 -7.61
CA VAL A 473 -5.18 -0.03 -6.87
C VAL A 473 -3.81 -0.42 -6.33
N PRO A 474 -2.75 -0.33 -7.16
CA PRO A 474 -1.40 -0.61 -6.70
C PRO A 474 -0.93 0.47 -5.73
N THR A 475 -0.31 0.07 -4.64
CA THR A 475 0.15 0.96 -3.57
C THR A 475 1.63 0.79 -3.28
N ALA A 476 2.24 1.82 -2.71
CA ALA A 476 3.61 1.70 -2.21
C ALA A 476 3.68 0.89 -0.90
N ASP A 477 2.68 1.04 -0.04
CA ASP A 477 2.59 0.34 1.24
C ASP A 477 1.70 -0.90 1.13
N THR A 478 2.09 -1.93 1.87
CA THR A 478 1.23 -3.08 2.19
C THR A 478 0.11 -2.64 3.13
N PHE A 479 -1.09 -3.14 2.89
CA PHE A 479 -2.26 -2.87 3.73
C PHE A 479 -2.73 -4.09 4.54
N ASP A 480 -2.04 -5.23 4.39
CA ASP A 480 -2.28 -6.50 5.06
C ASP A 480 -3.78 -6.83 5.14
N PRO A 481 -4.44 -7.13 6.28
CA PRO A 481 -5.81 -7.60 6.19
C PRO A 481 -6.75 -6.54 5.60
N LEU A 482 -6.43 -5.25 5.66
CA LEU A 482 -7.27 -4.20 5.09
C LEU A 482 -7.46 -4.32 3.57
N SER A 483 -6.49 -4.91 2.85
CA SER A 483 -6.60 -5.16 1.40
C SER A 483 -7.74 -6.14 1.05
N THR A 484 -8.13 -6.97 2.02
CA THR A 484 -9.14 -8.03 1.88
C THR A 484 -10.38 -7.84 2.77
N LEU A 485 -10.30 -7.01 3.82
CA LEU A 485 -11.43 -6.65 4.70
C LEU A 485 -12.36 -5.61 4.05
N LEU A 486 -12.93 -5.95 2.91
CA LEU A 486 -13.73 -5.03 2.10
C LEU A 486 -15.00 -4.55 2.82
N ASP A 487 -15.58 -5.36 3.70
CA ASP A 487 -16.74 -4.95 4.51
C ASP A 487 -16.41 -3.77 5.43
N LEU A 488 -15.22 -3.73 6.02
CA LEU A 488 -14.77 -2.60 6.83
C LEU A 488 -14.64 -1.34 5.96
N LEU A 489 -14.03 -1.45 4.79
CA LEU A 489 -13.90 -0.32 3.84
C LEU A 489 -15.27 0.19 3.38
N ARG A 490 -16.25 -0.71 3.20
CA ARG A 490 -17.64 -0.36 2.86
C ARG A 490 -18.35 0.35 4.01
N GLN A 491 -18.24 -0.17 5.23
CA GLN A 491 -18.84 0.44 6.43
C GLN A 491 -18.30 1.85 6.69
N GLN A 492 -17.05 2.12 6.33
CA GLN A 492 -16.42 3.43 6.43
C GLN A 492 -16.68 4.33 5.20
N ASP A 493 -17.51 3.91 4.24
CA ASP A 493 -17.81 4.63 2.99
C ASP A 493 -16.53 4.99 2.20
N ILE A 494 -15.50 4.15 2.33
CA ILE A 494 -14.24 4.19 1.55
C ILE A 494 -14.44 3.48 0.21
N LEU A 495 -15.20 2.38 0.20
CA LEU A 495 -15.62 1.66 -1.00
C LEU A 495 -17.15 1.53 -1.07
N PRO A 496 -17.75 1.42 -2.26
CA PRO A 496 -19.16 1.12 -2.39
C PRO A 496 -19.49 -0.32 -2.00
N ALA A 497 -20.75 -0.56 -1.61
CA ALA A 497 -21.25 -1.89 -1.29
C ALA A 497 -21.07 -2.86 -2.46
N GLY A 498 -20.47 -4.03 -2.19
CA GLY A 498 -20.19 -5.04 -3.21
C GLY A 498 -18.92 -4.81 -4.04
N ALA A 499 -18.21 -3.69 -3.86
CA ALA A 499 -16.96 -3.43 -4.57
C ALA A 499 -15.85 -4.39 -4.14
N VAL A 500 -15.08 -4.92 -5.11
CA VAL A 500 -13.96 -5.86 -4.87
C VAL A 500 -12.72 -5.49 -5.68
N PRO A 501 -12.14 -4.29 -5.49
CA PRO A 501 -10.89 -3.94 -6.16
C PRO A 501 -9.72 -4.80 -5.66
N ALA A 502 -8.73 -5.03 -6.53
CA ALA A 502 -7.45 -5.60 -6.13
C ALA A 502 -6.59 -4.47 -5.55
N ILE A 503 -6.40 -4.48 -4.23
CA ILE A 503 -5.59 -3.50 -3.50
C ILE A 503 -4.29 -4.20 -3.14
N LEU A 504 -3.18 -3.83 -3.78
CA LEU A 504 -1.93 -4.58 -3.74
C LEU A 504 -0.75 -3.64 -3.56
N ALA A 505 0.15 -3.92 -2.63
CA ALA A 505 1.44 -3.26 -2.67
C ALA A 505 2.22 -3.71 -3.91
N VAL A 506 3.06 -2.85 -4.47
CA VAL A 506 3.88 -3.20 -5.63
C VAL A 506 4.76 -4.43 -5.39
N PRO A 507 5.41 -4.62 -4.22
CA PRO A 507 6.13 -5.86 -3.94
C PRO A 507 5.23 -7.11 -3.97
N GLU A 508 4.00 -7.03 -3.46
CA GLU A 508 3.02 -8.13 -3.53
C GLU A 508 2.57 -8.39 -4.97
N LEU A 509 2.35 -7.34 -5.76
CA LEU A 509 1.99 -7.47 -7.17
C LEU A 509 3.12 -8.12 -7.98
N HIS A 510 4.38 -7.78 -7.70
CA HIS A 510 5.54 -8.41 -8.32
C HIS A 510 5.62 -9.90 -7.96
N LEU A 511 5.42 -10.24 -6.68
CA LEU A 511 5.33 -11.63 -6.23
C LEU A 511 4.19 -12.38 -6.94
N LEU A 512 3.02 -11.78 -6.99
CA LEU A 512 1.83 -12.34 -7.60
C LEU A 512 2.04 -12.63 -9.09
N THR A 513 2.65 -11.72 -9.85
CA THR A 513 2.92 -11.92 -11.29
C THR A 513 4.04 -12.95 -11.56
N GLU A 514 4.95 -13.19 -10.62
CA GLU A 514 5.91 -14.30 -10.71
C GLU A 514 5.27 -15.67 -10.36
N LEU A 515 4.38 -15.68 -9.37
CA LEU A 515 3.61 -16.87 -9.01
C LEU A 515 2.55 -17.25 -10.05
N LEU A 516 2.09 -16.29 -10.84
CA LEU A 516 1.04 -16.47 -11.84
C LEU A 516 1.52 -15.89 -13.18
N PRO A 517 2.51 -16.51 -13.84
CA PRO A 517 3.23 -15.92 -14.96
C PRO A 517 2.45 -15.90 -16.28
N THR A 518 1.25 -16.49 -16.33
CA THR A 518 0.41 -16.51 -17.54
C THR A 518 -0.89 -15.72 -17.34
N PRO A 519 -1.48 -15.16 -18.42
CA PRO A 519 -2.75 -14.44 -18.34
C PRO A 519 -3.85 -15.24 -17.65
N ALA A 520 -4.01 -16.51 -18.04
CA ALA A 520 -5.08 -17.36 -17.54
C ALA A 520 -4.91 -17.71 -16.04
N GLU A 521 -3.67 -17.89 -15.56
CA GLU A 521 -3.39 -18.11 -14.13
C GLU A 521 -3.68 -16.85 -13.31
N LEU A 522 -3.25 -15.68 -13.79
CA LEU A 522 -3.50 -14.41 -13.11
C LEU A 522 -4.99 -14.08 -13.05
N LEU A 523 -5.70 -14.21 -14.17
CA LEU A 523 -7.15 -14.00 -14.22
C LEU A 523 -7.87 -15.01 -13.33
N ALA A 524 -7.42 -16.27 -13.28
CA ALA A 524 -8.01 -17.30 -12.42
C ALA A 524 -7.88 -16.95 -10.94
N TYR A 525 -6.74 -16.40 -10.54
CA TYR A 525 -6.56 -15.90 -9.18
C TYR A 525 -7.45 -14.70 -8.88
N LEU A 526 -7.52 -13.70 -9.78
CA LEU A 526 -8.38 -12.53 -9.56
C LEU A 526 -9.86 -12.91 -9.43
N GLU A 527 -10.31 -13.90 -10.20
CA GLU A 527 -11.68 -14.44 -10.08
C GLU A 527 -11.90 -15.24 -8.79
N TYR A 528 -10.95 -16.10 -8.41
CA TYR A 528 -10.97 -16.82 -7.13
C TYR A 528 -11.02 -15.85 -5.94
N ARG A 529 -10.16 -14.82 -5.97
CA ARG A 529 -10.11 -13.74 -4.99
C ARG A 529 -11.46 -13.04 -4.89
N GLU A 530 -12.03 -12.63 -6.03
CA GLU A 530 -13.33 -11.97 -6.03
C GLU A 530 -14.44 -12.88 -5.50
N GLU A 531 -14.38 -14.18 -5.77
CA GLU A 531 -15.36 -15.15 -5.27
C GLU A 531 -15.28 -15.31 -3.74
N VAL A 532 -14.05 -15.44 -3.20
CA VAL A 532 -13.83 -15.54 -1.75
C VAL A 532 -14.29 -14.25 -1.06
N LEU A 533 -13.87 -13.08 -1.55
CA LEU A 533 -14.18 -11.78 -0.95
C LEU A 533 -15.63 -11.30 -1.20
N ALA A 534 -16.35 -11.97 -2.10
CA ALA A 534 -17.79 -11.79 -2.28
C ALA A 534 -18.62 -12.41 -1.15
N MET A 535 -18.03 -13.31 -0.36
CA MET A 535 -18.69 -13.98 0.75
C MET A 535 -18.29 -13.30 2.08
N PRO A 536 -19.12 -12.42 2.66
CA PRO A 536 -18.78 -11.67 3.88
C PRO A 536 -18.55 -12.57 5.11
N GLN A 537 -18.96 -13.83 5.04
CA GLN A 537 -18.72 -14.85 6.06
C GLN A 537 -17.28 -15.37 6.06
N ILE A 538 -16.56 -15.21 4.96
CA ILE A 538 -15.17 -15.66 4.79
C ILE A 538 -14.27 -14.44 5.02
N ARG A 539 -13.20 -14.65 5.78
CA ARG A 539 -12.18 -13.64 6.07
C ARG A 539 -10.81 -14.22 5.84
N THR A 540 -9.89 -13.37 5.39
CA THR A 540 -8.51 -13.75 5.08
C THR A 540 -7.54 -12.79 5.76
N GLY A 541 -6.34 -13.27 6.07
CA GLY A 541 -5.30 -12.48 6.73
C GLY A 541 -4.71 -11.35 5.86
N GLY A 542 -4.91 -11.42 4.55
CA GLY A 542 -4.38 -10.47 3.58
C GLY A 542 -4.37 -11.09 2.18
N GLU A 543 -3.77 -10.39 1.21
CA GLU A 543 -3.70 -10.90 -0.16
C GLU A 543 -2.80 -12.15 -0.27
N LEU A 544 -1.66 -12.17 0.43
CA LEU A 544 -0.73 -13.29 0.41
C LEU A 544 -1.36 -14.58 0.95
N GLU A 545 -2.27 -14.47 1.92
CA GLU A 545 -3.04 -15.59 2.46
C GLU A 545 -3.96 -16.21 1.39
N LEU A 546 -4.64 -15.36 0.60
CA LEU A 546 -5.45 -15.81 -0.54
C LEU A 546 -4.59 -16.44 -1.63
N LEU A 547 -3.45 -15.82 -1.93
CA LEU A 547 -2.52 -16.31 -2.95
C LEU A 547 -1.92 -17.66 -2.58
N ALA A 548 -1.57 -17.84 -1.31
CA ALA A 548 -1.10 -19.11 -0.77
C ALA A 548 -2.19 -20.18 -0.84
N ALA A 549 -3.43 -19.87 -0.44
CA ALA A 549 -4.55 -20.78 -0.55
C ALA A 549 -4.82 -21.21 -2.00
N PHE A 550 -4.82 -20.25 -2.93
CA PHE A 550 -4.97 -20.52 -4.36
C PHE A 550 -3.88 -21.45 -4.88
N SER A 551 -2.61 -21.14 -4.57
CA SER A 551 -1.44 -21.90 -5.02
C SER A 551 -1.38 -23.30 -4.39
N ALA A 552 -1.87 -23.45 -3.15
CA ALA A 552 -1.96 -24.70 -2.42
C ALA A 552 -3.19 -25.56 -2.79
N THR A 553 -3.90 -25.22 -3.86
CA THR A 553 -5.09 -25.96 -4.35
C THR A 553 -6.28 -25.94 -3.40
N ILE A 554 -6.36 -24.94 -2.51
CA ILE A 554 -7.42 -24.86 -1.51
C ILE A 554 -8.65 -24.18 -2.12
N ASP A 555 -9.77 -24.89 -2.12
CA ASP A 555 -11.08 -24.37 -2.49
C ASP A 555 -11.81 -23.85 -1.25
N ILE A 556 -11.51 -22.61 -0.87
CA ILE A 556 -12.07 -21.96 0.32
C ILE A 556 -13.60 -21.92 0.26
N VAL A 557 -14.17 -21.52 -0.88
CA VAL A 557 -15.63 -21.39 -1.06
C VAL A 557 -16.31 -22.75 -1.03
N GLY A 558 -15.76 -23.75 -1.72
CA GLY A 558 -16.27 -25.13 -1.66
C GLY A 558 -16.27 -25.67 -0.24
N THR A 559 -15.14 -25.55 0.46
CA THR A 559 -14.98 -25.98 1.86
C THR A 559 -15.98 -25.27 2.78
N PHE A 560 -16.13 -23.96 2.63
CA PHE A 560 -17.08 -23.18 3.44
C PHE A 560 -18.53 -23.65 3.24
N ARG A 561 -18.92 -23.93 2.00
CA ARG A 561 -20.27 -24.44 1.67
C ARG A 561 -20.53 -25.83 2.26
N GLU A 562 -19.52 -26.70 2.29
CA GLU A 562 -19.64 -28.03 2.88
C GLU A 562 -19.81 -27.99 4.40
N LEU A 563 -19.22 -26.99 5.07
CA LEU A 563 -19.31 -26.85 6.52
C LEU A 563 -20.68 -26.35 7.03
N ASP A 564 -21.51 -25.76 6.16
CA ASP A 564 -22.80 -25.12 6.50
C ASP A 564 -22.72 -24.19 7.74
N ALA A 565 -21.56 -23.55 7.92
CA ALA A 565 -21.27 -22.79 9.11
C ALA A 565 -21.69 -21.32 8.94
N PRO A 566 -22.41 -20.72 9.92
CA PRO A 566 -22.98 -19.38 9.75
C PRO A 566 -21.93 -18.28 9.59
N ARG A 567 -20.73 -18.46 10.17
CA ARG A 567 -19.52 -17.64 9.98
C ARG A 567 -18.29 -18.48 10.31
N VAL A 568 -17.36 -18.60 9.38
CA VAL A 568 -16.05 -19.21 9.62
C VAL A 568 -15.02 -18.12 9.40
N ALA A 569 -14.49 -17.57 10.49
CA ALA A 569 -13.20 -16.91 10.40
C ALA A 569 -12.19 -18.02 10.14
N LEU A 570 -11.85 -18.21 8.87
CA LEU A 570 -10.70 -19.03 8.49
C LEU A 570 -9.47 -18.25 8.95
N SER A 571 -9.08 -18.45 10.21
CA SER A 571 -7.73 -18.16 10.67
C SER A 571 -6.86 -19.21 10.02
N THR A 572 -6.47 -18.93 8.79
CA THR A 572 -5.63 -19.83 8.03
C THR A 572 -4.20 -19.30 8.06
N ASP A 573 -3.28 -20.23 8.25
CA ASP A 573 -1.84 -20.05 8.21
C ASP A 573 -1.33 -20.42 6.81
N HIS A 574 -2.14 -20.24 5.75
CA HIS A 574 -1.79 -20.74 4.42
C HIS A 574 -0.53 -20.06 3.89
N GLN A 575 -0.39 -18.75 4.11
CA GLN A 575 0.84 -18.03 3.79
C GLN A 575 2.03 -18.68 4.48
N GLU A 576 2.00 -18.79 5.81
CA GLU A 576 3.09 -19.36 6.62
C GLU A 576 3.42 -20.80 6.20
N LYS A 577 2.40 -21.59 5.85
CA LYS A 577 2.53 -23.00 5.54
C LYS A 577 2.98 -23.29 4.11
N TYR A 578 2.48 -22.54 3.13
CA TYR A 578 2.65 -22.89 1.71
C TYR A 578 3.46 -21.87 0.92
N LEU A 579 3.53 -20.61 1.38
CA LEU A 579 4.18 -19.54 0.63
C LEU A 579 5.50 -19.10 1.27
N ASP A 580 5.53 -18.87 2.58
CA ASP A 580 6.72 -18.40 3.30
C ASP A 580 7.94 -19.32 3.16
N PRO A 581 7.83 -20.68 3.20
CA PRO A 581 8.98 -21.55 3.00
C PRO A 581 9.63 -21.34 1.62
N TRP A 582 8.81 -21.19 0.58
CA TRP A 582 9.30 -20.93 -0.78
C TRP A 582 9.88 -19.51 -0.92
N LEU A 583 9.27 -18.50 -0.29
CA LEU A 583 9.80 -17.13 -0.30
C LEU A 583 11.17 -17.06 0.36
N GLN A 584 11.35 -17.77 1.48
CA GLN A 584 12.62 -17.88 2.16
C GLN A 584 13.67 -18.59 1.31
N ASP A 585 13.31 -19.73 0.69
CA ASP A 585 14.19 -20.48 -0.21
C ASP A 585 14.59 -19.64 -1.42
N SER A 586 13.64 -18.90 -2.00
CA SER A 586 13.85 -18.01 -3.15
C SER A 586 14.75 -16.84 -2.80
N PHE A 587 14.56 -16.23 -1.62
CA PHE A 587 15.43 -15.18 -1.13
C PHE A 587 16.84 -15.69 -0.88
N HIS A 588 16.97 -16.81 -0.19
CA HIS A 588 18.26 -17.46 0.05
C HIS A 588 18.97 -17.77 -1.27
N ALA A 589 18.24 -18.28 -2.27
CA ALA A 589 18.81 -18.53 -3.59
C ALA A 589 19.28 -17.24 -4.27
N TRP A 590 18.48 -16.17 -4.22
CA TRP A 590 18.83 -14.86 -4.78
C TRP A 590 20.07 -14.25 -4.12
N VAL A 591 20.13 -14.20 -2.79
CA VAL A 591 21.26 -13.64 -2.01
C VAL A 591 22.57 -14.38 -2.31
N ASN A 592 22.51 -15.71 -2.48
CA ASN A 592 23.69 -16.54 -2.67
C ASN A 592 24.01 -16.83 -4.15
N GLY A 593 23.27 -16.24 -5.09
CA GLY A 593 23.43 -16.50 -6.53
C GLY A 593 23.19 -17.96 -6.93
N LEU A 594 22.34 -18.67 -6.19
CA LEU A 594 21.91 -20.04 -6.50
C LEU A 594 20.79 -20.04 -7.55
N PRO A 595 20.53 -21.17 -8.23
CA PRO A 595 19.41 -21.29 -9.16
C PRO A 595 18.07 -20.92 -8.49
N PRO A 596 17.13 -20.30 -9.25
CA PRO A 596 15.83 -19.91 -8.71
C PRO A 596 15.04 -21.14 -8.26
N VAL A 597 14.32 -21.00 -7.15
CA VAL A 597 13.51 -22.08 -6.57
C VAL A 597 12.16 -22.10 -7.28
N PRO A 598 11.73 -23.25 -7.84
CA PRO A 598 10.45 -23.33 -8.52
C PRO A 598 9.29 -22.89 -7.61
N PRO A 599 8.45 -21.96 -8.04
CA PRO A 599 7.29 -21.50 -7.26
C PRO A 599 6.25 -22.59 -7.04
N PRO A 600 5.50 -22.54 -5.93
CA PRO A 600 4.31 -23.35 -5.78
C PRO A 600 3.32 -23.02 -6.91
N ARG A 601 2.73 -24.05 -7.51
CA ARG A 601 1.73 -23.91 -8.58
C ARG A 601 0.46 -24.64 -8.19
N ARG A 602 -0.69 -24.03 -8.48
CA ARG A 602 -2.01 -24.62 -8.24
C ARG A 602 -2.21 -25.92 -9.03
N ASN A 603 -1.83 -25.94 -10.30
CA ASN A 603 -2.02 -27.10 -11.15
C ASN A 603 -0.68 -27.77 -11.43
N ALA A 604 -0.69 -29.10 -11.47
CA ALA A 604 0.46 -29.87 -11.92
C ALA A 604 0.80 -29.50 -13.38
N GLU A 605 2.06 -29.65 -13.76
CA GLU A 605 2.56 -29.27 -15.09
C GLU A 605 1.76 -29.93 -16.24
N GLU A 606 1.33 -31.18 -16.04
CA GLU A 606 0.49 -31.90 -17.00
C GLU A 606 -0.84 -31.19 -17.27
N HIS A 607 -1.53 -30.74 -16.22
CA HIS A 607 -2.80 -30.02 -16.33
C HIS A 607 -2.60 -28.63 -16.92
N ARG A 608 -1.53 -27.91 -16.53
CA ARG A 608 -1.17 -26.60 -17.11
C ARG A 608 -0.95 -26.73 -18.62
N ALA A 609 -0.14 -27.68 -19.06
CA ALA A 609 0.10 -27.93 -20.48
C ALA A 609 -1.18 -28.32 -21.25
N LYS A 610 -2.14 -29.01 -20.63
CA LYS A 610 -3.46 -29.28 -21.23
C LYS A 610 -4.30 -28.01 -21.37
N ILE A 611 -4.32 -27.15 -20.35
CA ILE A 611 -5.06 -25.88 -20.39
C ILE A 611 -4.44 -24.90 -21.40
N GLU A 612 -3.11 -24.82 -21.46
CA GLU A 612 -2.40 -24.00 -22.45
C GLU A 612 -2.66 -24.47 -23.88
N ARG A 613 -2.65 -25.79 -24.13
CA ARG A 613 -3.05 -26.34 -25.44
C ARG A 613 -4.51 -26.02 -25.76
N PHE A 614 -5.40 -26.13 -24.78
CA PHE A 614 -6.80 -25.74 -24.95
C PHE A 614 -6.90 -24.26 -25.37
N LEU A 615 -6.26 -23.34 -24.64
CA LEU A 615 -6.28 -21.91 -24.93
C LEU A 615 -5.68 -21.60 -26.30
N ALA A 616 -4.58 -22.25 -26.68
CA ALA A 616 -3.94 -22.06 -27.97
C ALA A 616 -4.82 -22.49 -29.16
N VAL A 617 -5.69 -23.48 -28.95
CA VAL A 617 -6.59 -24.01 -29.99
C VAL A 617 -7.90 -23.23 -30.06
N THR A 618 -8.46 -22.85 -28.91
CA THR A 618 -9.81 -22.24 -28.85
C THR A 618 -9.79 -20.72 -28.80
N HIS A 619 -8.69 -20.10 -28.37
CA HIS A 619 -8.61 -18.69 -27.99
C HIS A 619 -9.68 -18.29 -26.97
N ASP A 620 -10.14 -19.23 -26.15
CA ASP A 620 -11.16 -19.00 -25.12
C ASP A 620 -10.50 -18.79 -23.75
N ALA A 621 -10.03 -17.57 -23.53
CA ALA A 621 -9.39 -17.17 -22.27
C ALA A 621 -10.33 -17.32 -21.06
N ALA A 622 -11.64 -17.15 -21.25
CA ALA A 622 -12.60 -17.30 -20.17
C ALA A 622 -12.70 -18.77 -19.70
N SER A 623 -12.83 -19.72 -20.62
CA SER A 623 -12.79 -21.15 -20.29
C SER A 623 -11.44 -21.55 -19.68
N ALA A 624 -10.32 -21.06 -20.21
CA ALA A 624 -8.99 -21.36 -19.65
C ALA A 624 -8.85 -20.83 -18.21
N THR A 625 -9.38 -19.63 -17.95
CA THR A 625 -9.43 -19.02 -16.60
C THR A 625 -10.25 -19.88 -15.63
N VAL A 626 -11.39 -20.43 -16.06
CA VAL A 626 -12.18 -21.37 -15.25
C VAL A 626 -11.42 -22.66 -14.97
N LEU A 627 -10.75 -23.23 -15.98
CA LEU A 627 -9.96 -24.45 -15.80
C LEU A 627 -8.80 -24.25 -14.81
N HIS A 628 -8.15 -23.08 -14.81
CA HIS A 628 -7.12 -22.74 -13.82
C HIS A 628 -7.68 -22.55 -12.41
N GLN A 629 -8.96 -22.20 -12.24
CA GLN A 629 -9.61 -22.13 -10.92
C GLN A 629 -9.93 -23.49 -10.33
N LEU A 630 -10.03 -24.55 -11.13
CA LEU A 630 -10.24 -25.89 -10.61
C LEU A 630 -8.99 -26.40 -9.89
N THR A 631 -9.20 -27.18 -8.84
CA THR A 631 -8.11 -27.90 -8.16
C THR A 631 -7.61 -29.05 -9.03
N GLY A 632 -6.35 -29.46 -8.86
CA GLY A 632 -5.82 -30.65 -9.55
C GLY A 632 -6.65 -31.92 -9.29
N ALA A 633 -7.28 -32.04 -8.11
CA ALA A 633 -8.19 -33.13 -7.78
C ALA A 633 -9.51 -33.07 -8.58
N GLN A 634 -10.09 -31.87 -8.75
CA GLN A 634 -11.28 -31.64 -9.57
C GLN A 634 -10.99 -31.93 -11.06
N LEU A 635 -9.87 -31.44 -11.60
CA LEU A 635 -9.45 -31.72 -12.98
C LEU A 635 -9.26 -33.22 -13.22
N ARG A 636 -8.53 -33.90 -12.32
CA ARG A 636 -8.35 -35.36 -12.39
C ARG A 636 -9.67 -36.12 -12.30
N THR A 637 -10.62 -35.66 -11.48
CA THR A 637 -11.95 -36.26 -11.38
C THR A 637 -12.73 -36.14 -12.70
N ALA A 638 -12.63 -34.97 -13.36
CA ALA A 638 -13.25 -34.74 -14.67
C ALA A 638 -12.66 -35.64 -15.76
N GLU A 639 -11.33 -35.76 -15.82
CA GLU A 639 -10.62 -36.62 -16.77
C GLU A 639 -10.96 -38.11 -16.56
N LEU A 640 -10.90 -38.59 -15.33
CA LEU A 640 -11.24 -39.98 -14.99
C LEU A 640 -12.70 -40.31 -15.33
N HIS A 641 -13.62 -39.35 -15.19
CA HIS A 641 -15.00 -39.56 -15.63
C HIS A 641 -15.06 -39.69 -17.15
N ALA A 642 -14.42 -38.78 -17.89
CA ALA A 642 -14.39 -38.82 -19.35
C ALA A 642 -13.76 -40.09 -19.94
N GLU A 643 -12.72 -40.63 -19.29
CA GLU A 643 -12.07 -41.89 -19.68
C GLU A 643 -12.95 -43.13 -19.45
N ARG A 644 -13.85 -43.09 -18.45
CA ARG A 644 -14.77 -44.19 -18.13
C ARG A 644 -16.02 -44.20 -18.99
N VAL A 645 -16.36 -43.08 -19.63
CA VAL A 645 -17.53 -42.99 -20.50
C VAL A 645 -17.24 -43.81 -21.77
N PRO A 646 -18.04 -44.87 -22.07
CA PRO A 646 -17.87 -45.63 -23.30
C PRO A 646 -17.90 -44.72 -24.51
N ARG A 647 -17.13 -45.05 -25.56
CA ARG A 647 -17.08 -44.27 -26.81
C ARG A 647 -18.50 -43.83 -27.22
N LEU A 648 -18.77 -42.54 -27.04
CA LEU A 648 -20.10 -41.98 -27.23
C LEU A 648 -20.50 -42.13 -28.69
N ARG A 649 -21.74 -42.55 -28.93
CA ARG A 649 -22.35 -42.38 -30.27
C ARG A 649 -22.71 -40.90 -30.40
N ARG A 650 -22.64 -40.33 -31.62
CA ARG A 650 -23.04 -38.93 -31.90
C ARG A 650 -24.35 -38.57 -31.18
N ARG A 651 -24.40 -37.39 -30.55
CA ARG A 651 -25.53 -36.86 -29.74
C ARG A 651 -25.79 -37.55 -28.40
N THR A 652 -24.93 -38.46 -27.95
CA THR A 652 -25.01 -39.00 -26.57
C THR A 652 -24.20 -38.10 -25.64
N LEU A 653 -24.81 -37.64 -24.55
CA LEU A 653 -24.15 -36.84 -23.51
C LEU A 653 -24.03 -37.67 -22.23
N SER A 654 -22.92 -37.53 -21.50
CA SER A 654 -22.76 -38.08 -20.15
C SER A 654 -22.57 -36.94 -19.14
N PRO A 655 -23.67 -36.30 -18.69
CA PRO A 655 -23.63 -35.29 -17.64
C PRO A 655 -23.55 -35.93 -16.25
N VAL A 656 -22.60 -35.53 -15.42
CA VAL A 656 -22.49 -35.94 -14.00
C VAL A 656 -22.19 -34.74 -13.10
N LEU A 657 -22.68 -34.79 -11.87
CA LEU A 657 -22.33 -33.84 -10.81
C LEU A 657 -21.40 -34.52 -9.80
N ALA A 658 -20.24 -33.92 -9.53
CA ALA A 658 -19.25 -34.36 -8.56
C ALA A 658 -18.98 -33.21 -7.57
N GLY A 659 -19.71 -33.19 -6.44
CA GLY A 659 -19.68 -32.05 -5.52
C GLY A 659 -20.30 -30.80 -6.16
N ASP A 660 -19.54 -29.72 -6.22
CA ASP A 660 -19.91 -28.46 -6.86
C ASP A 660 -19.46 -28.37 -8.34
N LEU A 661 -18.78 -29.40 -8.86
CA LEU A 661 -18.32 -29.50 -10.24
C LEU A 661 -19.27 -30.36 -11.08
N ALA A 662 -19.82 -29.79 -12.16
CA ALA A 662 -20.47 -30.57 -13.21
C ALA A 662 -19.47 -30.97 -14.30
N ILE A 663 -19.56 -32.20 -14.77
CA ILE A 663 -18.72 -32.75 -15.83
C ILE A 663 -19.64 -33.20 -16.96
N VAL A 664 -19.37 -32.73 -18.18
CA VAL A 664 -20.16 -33.06 -19.37
C VAL A 664 -19.24 -33.66 -20.42
N VAL A 665 -19.41 -34.96 -20.69
CA VAL A 665 -18.67 -35.63 -21.77
C VAL A 665 -19.54 -35.65 -23.02
N ALA A 666 -19.03 -35.08 -24.10
CA ALA A 666 -19.73 -34.98 -25.39
C ALA A 666 -18.88 -35.54 -26.53
N HIS A 667 -19.55 -35.94 -27.63
CA HIS A 667 -18.86 -36.35 -28.85
C HIS A 667 -18.08 -35.18 -29.45
N PRO A 668 -16.87 -35.37 -30.01
CA PRO A 668 -16.05 -34.26 -30.51
C PRO A 668 -16.75 -33.43 -31.61
N ASP A 669 -17.55 -34.09 -32.46
CA ASP A 669 -18.33 -33.42 -33.52
C ASP A 669 -19.55 -32.63 -33.03
N ASP A 670 -20.00 -32.79 -31.78
CA ASP A 670 -21.20 -32.09 -31.30
C ASP A 670 -20.84 -30.61 -31.03
N PRO A 671 -21.55 -29.61 -31.62
CA PRO A 671 -21.26 -28.20 -31.37
C PRO A 671 -21.48 -27.84 -29.91
N ILE A 672 -20.55 -27.09 -29.31
CA ILE A 672 -20.58 -26.80 -27.88
C ILE A 672 -21.87 -26.08 -27.45
N ASP A 673 -22.39 -25.16 -28.27
CA ASP A 673 -23.66 -24.47 -27.97
C ASP A 673 -24.86 -25.42 -27.94
N THR A 674 -24.86 -26.46 -28.78
CA THR A 674 -25.90 -27.49 -28.76
C THR A 674 -25.81 -28.33 -27.49
N VAL A 675 -24.59 -28.67 -27.06
CA VAL A 675 -24.35 -29.40 -25.80
C VAL A 675 -24.79 -28.56 -24.61
N ARG A 676 -24.40 -27.28 -24.55
CA ARG A 676 -24.76 -26.33 -23.48
C ARG A 676 -26.27 -26.08 -23.38
N ALA A 677 -26.98 -26.09 -24.51
CA ALA A 677 -28.43 -25.92 -24.57
C ALA A 677 -29.21 -27.20 -24.20
N ALA A 678 -28.55 -28.35 -24.08
CA ALA A 678 -29.23 -29.59 -23.73
C ALA A 678 -29.83 -29.51 -22.32
N ARG A 679 -31.10 -29.90 -22.19
CA ARG A 679 -31.84 -29.83 -20.90
C ARG A 679 -31.07 -30.44 -19.71
N PRO A 680 -30.48 -31.65 -19.80
CA PRO A 680 -29.72 -32.21 -18.68
C PRO A 680 -28.52 -31.35 -18.26
N VAL A 681 -27.89 -30.66 -19.22
CA VAL A 681 -26.75 -29.76 -18.97
C VAL A 681 -27.24 -28.47 -18.32
N CYS A 682 -28.36 -27.90 -18.76
CA CYS A 682 -28.98 -26.75 -18.11
C CYS A 682 -29.36 -27.02 -16.64
N GLU A 683 -29.88 -28.22 -16.35
CA GLU A 683 -30.23 -28.65 -14.98
C GLU A 683 -28.98 -28.82 -14.11
N LEU A 684 -27.89 -29.38 -14.63
CA LEU A 684 -26.61 -29.43 -13.93
C LEU A 684 -26.03 -28.04 -13.70
N ARG A 685 -26.03 -27.21 -14.74
CA ARG A 685 -25.54 -25.83 -14.68
C ARG A 685 -26.20 -25.05 -13.56
N ALA A 686 -27.51 -25.15 -13.40
CA ALA A 686 -28.23 -24.44 -12.33
C ALA A 686 -27.79 -24.84 -10.91
N ARG A 687 -27.17 -26.02 -10.74
CA ARG A 687 -26.83 -26.61 -9.44
C ARG A 687 -25.34 -26.62 -9.14
N SER A 688 -24.50 -26.53 -10.16
CA SER A 688 -23.05 -26.56 -10.00
C SER A 688 -22.48 -25.15 -9.86
N ARG A 689 -21.30 -25.05 -9.25
CA ARG A 689 -20.47 -23.85 -9.25
C ARG A 689 -19.59 -23.79 -10.50
N TRP A 690 -19.13 -24.95 -10.97
CA TRP A 690 -18.31 -25.08 -12.17
C TRP A 690 -18.90 -26.10 -13.14
N ILE A 691 -18.62 -25.94 -14.42
CA ILE A 691 -18.89 -26.95 -15.45
C ILE A 691 -17.67 -27.10 -16.35
N VAL A 692 -17.25 -28.34 -16.57
CA VAL A 692 -16.23 -28.68 -17.57
C VAL A 692 -16.81 -29.60 -18.62
N TYR A 693 -16.55 -29.25 -19.88
CA TYR A 693 -16.94 -30.03 -21.04
C TYR A 693 -15.71 -30.74 -21.60
N LEU A 694 -15.78 -32.05 -21.72
CA LEU A 694 -14.68 -32.88 -22.22
C LEU A 694 -15.11 -33.74 -23.40
N THR A 695 -14.13 -34.23 -24.14
CA THR A 695 -14.32 -35.32 -25.09
C THR A 695 -13.29 -36.42 -24.86
N PRO A 696 -13.63 -37.69 -25.08
CA PRO A 696 -12.65 -38.77 -25.03
C PRO A 696 -11.67 -38.64 -26.21
N GLY A 697 -10.39 -38.46 -25.94
CA GLY A 697 -9.31 -38.43 -26.92
C GLY A 697 -8.50 -39.74 -26.97
N VAL A 698 -7.60 -39.85 -27.94
CA VAL A 698 -6.68 -41.01 -28.07
C VAL A 698 -5.67 -41.02 -26.92
N ASP A 699 -5.22 -39.84 -26.51
CA ASP A 699 -4.20 -39.63 -25.46
C ASP A 699 -4.83 -39.18 -24.11
N GLY A 700 -6.08 -39.57 -23.87
CA GLY A 700 -6.86 -39.19 -22.68
C GLY A 700 -7.95 -38.16 -22.98
N ALA A 701 -8.62 -37.69 -21.93
CA ALA A 701 -9.68 -36.70 -22.07
C ALA A 701 -9.14 -35.33 -22.51
N GLU A 702 -9.84 -34.67 -23.44
CA GLU A 702 -9.49 -33.32 -23.90
C GLU A 702 -10.56 -32.31 -23.47
N PHE A 703 -10.13 -31.14 -22.99
CA PHE A 703 -11.02 -30.04 -22.66
C PHE A 703 -11.61 -29.43 -23.92
N ARG A 704 -12.93 -29.19 -23.92
CA ARG A 704 -13.65 -28.53 -25.02
C ARG A 704 -14.18 -27.16 -24.65
N TYR A 705 -14.52 -26.94 -23.39
CA TYR A 705 -15.07 -25.69 -22.87
C TYR A 705 -15.14 -25.77 -21.33
N ALA A 706 -15.18 -24.64 -20.65
CA ALA A 706 -15.48 -24.57 -19.23
C ALA A 706 -16.24 -23.29 -18.89
N GLU A 707 -17.15 -23.34 -17.93
CA GLU A 707 -17.91 -22.17 -17.49
C GLU A 707 -18.29 -22.24 -16.02
N ARG A 708 -18.69 -21.09 -15.47
CA ARG A 708 -19.34 -21.01 -14.16
C ARG A 708 -20.76 -21.57 -14.24
N GLY A 709 -21.16 -22.30 -13.21
CA GLY A 709 -22.55 -22.72 -13.02
C GLY A 709 -23.37 -21.68 -12.25
N GLY A 710 -24.69 -21.89 -12.20
CA GLY A 710 -25.65 -21.01 -11.54
C GLY A 710 -25.55 -21.02 -10.00
N ALA A 711 -24.87 -21.99 -9.40
CA ALA A 711 -24.56 -21.97 -7.97
C ALA A 711 -23.24 -21.23 -7.67
N HIS A 712 -22.53 -20.69 -8.67
CA HIS A 712 -21.39 -19.81 -8.42
C HIS A 712 -21.86 -18.55 -7.67
N VAL A 713 -20.98 -17.91 -6.89
CA VAL A 713 -21.29 -16.62 -6.21
C VAL A 713 -21.67 -15.49 -7.20
N PHE A 714 -21.47 -15.73 -8.50
CA PHE A 714 -21.80 -14.84 -9.61
C PHE A 714 -22.98 -15.36 -10.45
N GLY A 715 -23.67 -16.44 -10.04
CA GLY A 715 -24.69 -17.11 -10.86
C GLY A 715 -26.05 -16.40 -10.95
N GLU A 716 -26.35 -15.42 -10.09
CA GLU A 716 -27.63 -14.70 -10.08
C GLU A 716 -27.72 -13.56 -11.11
N ASP A 717 -26.58 -13.05 -11.61
CA ASP A 717 -26.56 -12.09 -12.71
C ASP A 717 -26.83 -12.85 -14.03
N ARG A 718 -28.12 -12.99 -14.36
CA ARG A 718 -28.66 -13.77 -15.49
C ARG A 718 -28.21 -13.34 -16.89
N SER A 719 -27.21 -12.46 -16.99
CA SER A 719 -26.44 -12.25 -18.21
C SER A 719 -25.61 -13.51 -18.48
N THR A 720 -26.14 -14.40 -19.32
CA THR A 720 -25.42 -15.59 -19.82
C THR A 720 -24.15 -15.28 -20.62
N ALA A 721 -23.78 -14.01 -20.75
CA ALA A 721 -22.51 -13.60 -21.31
C ALA A 721 -21.46 -13.64 -20.20
N LEU A 722 -20.31 -14.25 -20.47
CA LEU A 722 -19.11 -14.20 -19.61
C LEU A 722 -18.61 -12.75 -19.35
N ALA A 723 -19.30 -11.75 -19.92
CA ALA A 723 -19.01 -10.34 -19.88
C ALA A 723 -19.61 -9.65 -18.65
N GLU A 724 -18.97 -9.83 -17.51
CA GLU A 724 -19.24 -9.05 -16.31
C GLU A 724 -18.07 -8.09 -16.07
N PRO A 725 -18.29 -6.76 -15.91
CA PRO A 725 -17.26 -5.91 -15.30
C PRO A 725 -16.92 -6.46 -13.91
N SER A 726 -15.69 -6.26 -13.41
CA SER A 726 -15.39 -6.57 -12.00
C SER A 726 -16.43 -5.93 -11.11
N ARG A 727 -16.65 -6.53 -9.93
CA ARG A 727 -17.63 -6.01 -8.98
C ARG A 727 -17.23 -4.61 -8.56
N LEU A 728 -17.78 -3.62 -9.25
CA LEU A 728 -17.69 -2.24 -8.84
C LEU A 728 -18.65 -1.96 -7.69
N GLY A 729 -19.67 -2.80 -7.52
CA GLY A 729 -20.69 -2.64 -6.50
C GLY A 729 -21.71 -1.55 -6.84
N ALA A 730 -22.46 -1.10 -5.84
CA ALA A 730 -23.43 -0.01 -5.95
C ALA A 730 -22.72 1.36 -6.04
N VAL A 731 -22.07 1.62 -7.17
CA VAL A 731 -21.16 2.76 -7.34
C VAL A 731 -21.84 4.11 -7.44
N THR A 732 -23.05 4.23 -7.99
CA THR A 732 -23.62 5.53 -8.39
C THR A 732 -23.70 6.51 -7.22
N ASP A 733 -24.41 6.15 -6.15
CA ASP A 733 -24.59 7.05 -5.00
C ASP A 733 -23.28 7.29 -4.25
N TRP A 734 -22.44 6.26 -4.13
CA TRP A 734 -21.13 6.38 -3.48
C TRP A 734 -20.20 7.31 -4.26
N PHE A 735 -20.19 7.20 -5.59
CA PHE A 735 -19.37 8.01 -6.47
C PHE A 735 -19.79 9.47 -6.40
N ASP A 736 -21.09 9.75 -6.47
CA ASP A 736 -21.59 11.13 -6.45
C ASP A 736 -21.31 11.81 -5.09
N ARG A 737 -21.47 11.08 -3.97
CA ARG A 737 -21.03 11.57 -2.64
C ARG A 737 -19.53 11.77 -2.56
N THR A 738 -18.73 10.86 -3.11
CA THR A 738 -17.27 10.93 -3.09
C THR A 738 -16.76 12.09 -3.94
N ALA A 739 -17.32 12.31 -5.13
CA ALA A 739 -17.07 13.48 -5.96
C ALA A 739 -17.40 14.77 -5.20
N ALA A 740 -18.59 14.86 -4.58
CA ALA A 740 -18.99 16.03 -3.79
C ALA A 740 -18.02 16.31 -2.63
N ARG A 741 -17.52 15.28 -1.94
CA ARG A 741 -16.51 15.41 -0.87
C ARG A 741 -15.18 15.93 -1.42
N ARG A 742 -14.68 15.35 -2.51
CA ARG A 742 -13.39 15.71 -3.13
C ARG A 742 -13.37 17.17 -3.58
N HIS A 743 -14.47 17.68 -4.09
CA HIS A 743 -14.56 19.07 -4.57
C HIS A 743 -14.96 20.09 -3.47
N SER A 744 -15.15 19.66 -2.21
CA SER A 744 -15.52 20.58 -1.13
C SER A 744 -14.34 21.42 -0.66
N ALA A 745 -14.45 22.75 -0.77
CA ALA A 745 -13.44 23.71 -0.30
C ALA A 745 -13.18 23.66 1.23
N HIS A 746 -14.06 22.96 1.96
CA HIS A 746 -14.06 22.87 3.42
C HIS A 746 -13.54 21.54 3.97
N ARG A 747 -12.90 20.69 3.15
CA ARG A 747 -12.33 19.44 3.67
C ARG A 747 -11.29 19.75 4.77
N PRO A 748 -11.29 19.01 5.91
CA PRO A 748 -10.31 19.18 6.97
C PRO A 748 -8.88 19.05 6.44
N VAL A 749 -7.95 19.85 6.95
CA VAL A 749 -6.52 19.76 6.62
C VAL A 749 -5.93 18.58 7.37
N THR A 750 -5.45 17.57 6.63
CA THR A 750 -4.84 16.36 7.19
C THR A 750 -3.39 16.61 7.63
N THR A 751 -2.77 15.63 8.33
CA THR A 751 -1.34 15.71 8.69
C THR A 751 -0.46 15.78 7.44
N ALA A 752 -0.72 14.95 6.43
CA ALA A 752 -0.01 14.98 5.16
C ALA A 752 -0.21 16.32 4.42
N ASP A 753 -1.41 16.90 4.47
CA ASP A 753 -1.64 18.24 3.91
C ASP A 753 -0.78 19.29 4.64
N ARG A 754 -0.63 19.21 5.96
CA ARG A 754 0.26 20.12 6.72
C ARG A 754 1.71 19.96 6.30
N GLU A 755 2.20 18.74 6.12
CA GLU A 755 3.57 18.51 5.65
C GLU A 755 3.80 19.13 4.26
N HIS A 756 2.84 19.00 3.35
CA HIS A 756 2.89 19.65 2.04
C HIS A 756 2.81 21.18 2.15
N ILE A 757 1.92 21.70 2.99
CA ILE A 757 1.79 23.15 3.24
C ILE A 757 3.12 23.69 3.79
N ASP A 758 3.70 23.03 4.79
CA ASP A 758 4.97 23.43 5.40
C ASP A 758 6.12 23.35 4.38
N ALA A 759 6.12 22.36 3.49
CA ALA A 759 7.10 22.26 2.41
C ALA A 759 6.98 23.44 1.42
N LEU A 760 5.76 23.80 1.02
CA LEU A 760 5.51 24.97 0.16
C LEU A 760 5.87 26.29 0.86
N VAL A 761 5.59 26.40 2.15
CA VAL A 761 5.96 27.56 2.96
C VAL A 761 7.48 27.69 3.06
N ARG A 762 8.21 26.59 3.29
CA ARG A 762 9.68 26.58 3.23
C ARG A 762 10.23 26.97 1.86
N ALA A 763 9.50 26.65 0.78
CA ALA A 763 9.83 27.06 -0.59
C ALA A 763 9.46 28.53 -0.90
N GLY A 764 8.93 29.29 0.07
CA GLY A 764 8.62 30.72 -0.07
C GLY A 764 7.17 31.04 -0.48
N VAL A 765 6.28 30.05 -0.54
CA VAL A 765 4.85 30.28 -0.81
C VAL A 765 4.16 30.75 0.48
N PRO A 766 3.40 31.85 0.47
CA PRO A 766 2.59 32.24 1.63
C PRO A 766 1.66 31.10 2.10
N GLU A 767 1.56 30.88 3.41
CA GLU A 767 0.78 29.77 4.00
C GLU A 767 -0.67 29.72 3.48
N THR A 768 -1.29 30.88 3.26
CA THR A 768 -2.65 30.99 2.71
C THR A 768 -2.76 30.45 1.28
N LEU A 769 -1.75 30.71 0.44
CA LEU A 769 -1.68 30.16 -0.92
C LEU A 769 -1.33 28.66 -0.86
N ALA A 770 -0.37 28.26 -0.03
CA ALA A 770 0.00 26.86 0.15
C ALA A 770 -1.20 26.00 0.59
N LEU A 771 -2.01 26.51 1.52
CA LEU A 771 -3.27 25.90 1.94
C LEU A 771 -4.27 25.79 0.79
N GLY A 772 -4.42 26.85 -0.02
CA GLY A 772 -5.28 26.84 -1.19
C GLY A 772 -4.86 25.81 -2.24
N LEU A 773 -3.56 25.77 -2.56
CA LEU A 773 -2.99 24.81 -3.51
C LEU A 773 -3.19 23.38 -3.06
N THR A 774 -2.93 23.10 -1.79
CA THR A 774 -3.08 21.76 -1.21
C THR A 774 -4.55 21.32 -1.18
N ARG A 775 -5.47 22.23 -0.85
CA ARG A 775 -6.92 21.93 -0.85
C ARG A 775 -7.45 21.59 -2.24
N LEU A 776 -6.98 22.30 -3.26
CA LEU A 776 -7.42 22.14 -4.64
C LEU A 776 -6.55 21.16 -5.45
N SER A 777 -5.56 20.52 -4.83
CA SER A 777 -4.60 19.61 -5.48
C SER A 777 -3.85 20.24 -6.66
N LEU A 778 -3.48 21.53 -6.54
CA LEU A 778 -2.82 22.31 -7.60
C LEU A 778 -1.30 22.38 -7.46
N THR A 779 -0.73 21.73 -6.44
CA THR A 779 0.70 21.79 -6.12
C THR A 779 1.59 21.39 -7.30
N THR A 780 1.32 20.26 -7.95
CA THR A 780 2.11 19.78 -9.10
C THR A 780 2.05 20.75 -10.27
N ALA A 781 0.85 21.22 -10.64
CA ALA A 781 0.68 22.15 -11.75
C ALA A 781 1.43 23.48 -11.53
N VAL A 782 1.43 23.98 -10.29
CA VAL A 782 2.17 25.20 -9.91
C VAL A 782 3.67 24.98 -9.96
N LEU A 783 4.16 23.84 -9.47
CA LEU A 783 5.59 23.49 -9.55
C LEU A 783 6.03 23.34 -11.00
N ASP A 784 5.28 22.62 -11.84
CA ASP A 784 5.63 22.42 -13.25
C ASP A 784 5.67 23.75 -14.03
N VAL A 785 4.81 24.73 -13.70
CA VAL A 785 4.86 26.07 -14.30
C VAL A 785 6.09 26.86 -13.84
N ALA A 786 6.43 26.81 -12.55
CA ALA A 786 7.59 27.50 -12.00
C ALA A 786 8.92 26.88 -12.46
N ASP A 787 8.99 25.55 -12.57
CA ASP A 787 10.18 24.82 -13.03
C ASP A 787 10.43 25.03 -14.53
N ARG A 788 9.36 25.18 -15.33
CA ARG A 788 9.46 25.33 -16.79
C ARG A 788 10.00 26.70 -17.23
N ASP A 789 9.73 27.76 -16.48
CA ASP A 789 10.14 29.12 -16.83
C ASP A 789 10.77 29.84 -15.62
N PRO A 790 12.10 30.04 -15.60
CA PRO A 790 12.80 30.72 -14.51
C PRO A 790 12.32 32.16 -14.25
N GLY A 791 11.60 32.78 -15.20
CA GLY A 791 10.99 34.09 -15.05
C GLY A 791 9.68 34.10 -14.25
N ILE A 792 9.14 32.92 -13.92
CA ILE A 792 7.90 32.76 -13.15
C ILE A 792 8.25 32.28 -11.73
N GLY A 793 8.05 33.13 -10.74
CA GLY A 793 8.20 32.73 -9.33
C GLY A 793 7.08 31.81 -8.87
N LEU A 794 7.39 30.90 -7.92
CA LEU A 794 6.44 29.94 -7.36
C LEU A 794 5.17 30.60 -6.80
N THR A 795 5.30 31.75 -6.14
CA THR A 795 4.17 32.54 -5.61
C THR A 795 3.29 33.12 -6.72
N GLN A 796 3.87 33.51 -7.87
CA GLN A 796 3.11 34.03 -9.01
C GLN A 796 2.32 32.91 -9.69
N ALA A 797 2.94 31.75 -9.87
CA ALA A 797 2.25 30.57 -10.37
C ALA A 797 1.12 30.13 -9.42
N ALA A 798 1.36 30.13 -8.11
CA ALA A 798 0.35 29.83 -7.11
C ALA A 798 -0.86 30.78 -7.18
N ASP A 799 -0.61 32.09 -7.22
CA ASP A 799 -1.67 33.11 -7.31
C ASP A 799 -2.45 32.98 -8.62
N PHE A 800 -1.77 32.78 -9.75
CA PHE A 800 -2.40 32.57 -11.05
C PHE A 800 -3.38 31.40 -11.06
N TYR A 801 -2.98 30.25 -10.49
CA TYR A 801 -3.84 29.08 -10.41
C TYR A 801 -5.03 29.30 -9.47
N LEU A 802 -4.81 29.91 -8.31
CA LEU A 802 -5.85 30.12 -7.30
C LEU A 802 -6.85 31.22 -7.65
N THR A 803 -6.51 32.10 -8.60
CA THR A 803 -7.36 33.22 -9.03
C THR A 803 -7.92 33.02 -10.43
N HIS A 804 -7.06 32.97 -11.45
CA HIS A 804 -7.45 33.05 -12.85
C HIS A 804 -7.83 31.68 -13.42
N VAL A 805 -7.02 30.64 -13.16
CA VAL A 805 -7.32 29.28 -13.60
C VAL A 805 -8.54 28.75 -12.86
N ARG A 806 -8.62 28.98 -11.55
CA ARG A 806 -9.79 28.63 -10.74
C ARG A 806 -11.07 29.27 -11.27
N ARG A 807 -11.06 30.57 -11.57
CA ARG A 807 -12.24 31.25 -12.14
C ARG A 807 -12.62 30.69 -13.51
N ALA A 808 -11.64 30.40 -14.36
CA ALA A 808 -11.91 29.76 -15.65
C ALA A 808 -12.54 28.37 -15.49
N ALA A 809 -12.08 27.60 -14.49
CA ALA A 809 -12.64 26.30 -14.15
C ALA A 809 -14.07 26.41 -13.60
N GLU A 810 -14.34 27.37 -12.70
CA GLU A 810 -15.69 27.67 -12.19
C GLU A 810 -16.66 28.04 -13.33
N ASP A 811 -16.22 28.90 -14.27
CA ASP A 811 -17.01 29.29 -15.44
C ASP A 811 -17.29 28.13 -16.41
N LEU A 812 -16.45 27.09 -16.41
CA LEU A 812 -16.61 25.85 -17.19
C LEU A 812 -17.25 24.71 -16.39
N GLU A 813 -17.63 24.98 -15.14
CA GLU A 813 -18.17 24.02 -14.17
C GLU A 813 -17.25 22.80 -13.93
N VAL A 814 -15.94 22.91 -14.19
CA VAL A 814 -14.94 21.86 -13.95
C VAL A 814 -14.16 22.14 -12.66
N ALA A 815 -13.64 21.08 -12.02
CA ALA A 815 -12.70 21.29 -10.93
C ALA A 815 -11.40 21.88 -11.47
N THR A 816 -10.75 22.77 -10.72
CA THR A 816 -9.53 23.46 -11.19
C THR A 816 -8.40 22.51 -11.55
N ALA A 817 -8.28 21.38 -10.85
CA ALA A 817 -7.26 20.36 -11.13
C ALA A 817 -7.56 19.51 -12.38
N ASP A 818 -8.83 19.44 -12.82
CA ASP A 818 -9.26 18.66 -13.99
C ASP A 818 -9.37 19.52 -15.28
N LEU A 819 -9.04 20.83 -15.19
CA LEU A 819 -9.08 21.74 -16.33
C LEU A 819 -7.95 21.39 -17.32
N ALA A 820 -8.27 21.16 -18.60
CA ALA A 820 -7.30 20.80 -19.64
C ALA A 820 -6.41 21.97 -20.11
N LEU A 821 -5.83 22.71 -19.16
CA LEU A 821 -4.86 23.77 -19.44
C LEU A 821 -3.45 23.18 -19.40
N GLY A 822 -2.81 23.03 -20.57
CA GLY A 822 -1.42 22.55 -20.64
C GLY A 822 -0.42 23.50 -19.96
N THR A 823 0.63 22.96 -19.33
CA THR A 823 1.67 23.74 -18.63
C THR A 823 2.28 24.84 -19.51
N ALA A 824 2.51 24.56 -20.80
CA ALA A 824 3.03 25.55 -21.74
C ALA A 824 2.07 26.74 -21.92
N ALA A 825 0.77 26.46 -22.08
CA ALA A 825 -0.25 27.49 -22.20
C ALA A 825 -0.39 28.27 -20.89
N ALA A 826 -0.32 27.60 -19.74
CA ALA A 826 -0.33 28.25 -18.42
C ALA A 826 0.86 29.22 -18.25
N CYS A 827 2.08 28.79 -18.61
CA CYS A 827 3.27 29.65 -18.61
C CYS A 827 3.10 30.87 -19.53
N GLU A 828 2.62 30.66 -20.76
CA GLU A 828 2.46 31.74 -21.75
C GLU A 828 1.39 32.76 -21.30
N ILE A 829 0.23 32.30 -20.82
CA ILE A 829 -0.80 33.17 -20.26
C ILE A 829 -0.24 33.98 -19.08
N LEU A 830 0.47 33.33 -18.16
CA LEU A 830 1.05 34.00 -17.00
C LEU A 830 2.12 35.03 -17.42
N GLN A 831 2.93 34.73 -18.44
CA GLN A 831 3.89 35.70 -18.99
C GLN A 831 3.19 36.89 -19.67
N LEU A 832 2.09 36.67 -20.39
CA LEU A 832 1.28 37.75 -20.94
C LEU A 832 0.73 38.65 -19.82
N VAL A 833 0.33 38.09 -18.68
CA VAL A 833 -0.10 38.84 -17.49
C VAL A 833 1.07 39.61 -16.86
N ILE A 834 2.20 38.93 -16.59
CA ILE A 834 3.38 39.52 -15.93
C ILE A 834 3.98 40.67 -16.76
N SER A 835 4.02 40.51 -18.09
CA SER A 835 4.47 41.55 -19.02
C SER A 835 3.45 42.67 -19.25
N GLY A 836 2.23 42.52 -18.73
CA GLY A 836 1.12 43.45 -18.93
C GLY A 836 0.51 43.41 -20.33
N ARG A 837 0.93 42.48 -21.20
CA ARG A 837 0.41 42.29 -22.56
C ARG A 837 -1.04 41.83 -22.60
N ILE A 838 -1.56 41.30 -21.49
CA ILE A 838 -3.00 41.20 -21.23
C ILE A 838 -3.28 41.76 -19.82
N ARG A 839 -4.52 42.18 -19.56
CA ARG A 839 -4.94 42.58 -18.21
C ARG A 839 -5.16 41.33 -17.36
N ALA A 840 -4.87 41.42 -16.06
CA ALA A 840 -5.08 40.30 -15.15
C ALA A 840 -6.54 39.83 -15.14
N GLU A 841 -7.53 40.74 -15.21
CA GLU A 841 -8.94 40.37 -15.29
C GLU A 841 -9.33 39.54 -16.53
N ASP A 842 -8.56 39.64 -17.63
CA ASP A 842 -8.82 38.93 -18.87
C ASP A 842 -8.18 37.54 -18.89
N ALA A 843 -7.27 37.25 -17.94
CA ALA A 843 -6.54 36.00 -17.89
C ALA A 843 -7.47 34.78 -17.76
N ALA A 844 -8.58 34.89 -17.03
CA ALA A 844 -9.56 33.81 -16.92
C ALA A 844 -10.29 33.55 -18.25
N ALA A 845 -10.60 34.61 -19.01
CA ALA A 845 -11.23 34.47 -20.33
C ALA A 845 -10.26 33.84 -21.34
N LEU A 846 -9.00 34.28 -21.34
CA LEU A 846 -7.97 33.67 -22.17
C LEU A 846 -7.70 32.20 -21.79
N THR A 847 -7.73 31.89 -20.50
CA THR A 847 -7.60 30.50 -20.02
C THR A 847 -8.71 29.61 -20.58
N ARG A 848 -9.97 30.09 -20.60
CA ARG A 848 -11.07 29.33 -21.23
C ARG A 848 -10.85 29.13 -22.73
N GLN A 849 -10.41 30.16 -23.44
CA GLN A 849 -10.09 30.06 -24.88
C GLN A 849 -8.99 29.02 -25.10
N ALA A 850 -7.92 29.04 -24.30
CA ALA A 850 -6.82 28.09 -24.41
C ALA A 850 -7.26 26.64 -24.11
N VAL A 851 -8.24 26.47 -23.21
CA VAL A 851 -8.82 25.16 -22.92
C VAL A 851 -9.70 24.64 -24.07
N HIS A 852 -10.42 25.52 -24.77
CA HIS A 852 -11.21 25.14 -25.95
C HIS A 852 -10.37 24.92 -27.21
N HIS A 853 -9.22 25.61 -27.30
CA HIS A 853 -8.32 25.62 -28.47
C HIS A 853 -6.88 25.29 -28.06
N PRO A 854 -6.62 24.09 -27.49
CA PRO A 854 -5.32 23.75 -26.91
C PRO A 854 -4.17 23.73 -27.93
N GLU A 855 -4.48 23.59 -29.22
CA GLU A 855 -3.52 23.68 -30.33
C GLU A 855 -3.13 25.11 -30.72
N THR A 856 -3.88 26.13 -30.29
CA THR A 856 -3.63 27.53 -30.65
C THR A 856 -2.85 28.22 -29.53
N PRO A 857 -1.69 28.86 -29.82
CA PRO A 857 -0.93 29.58 -28.81
C PRO A 857 -1.78 30.65 -28.09
N PRO A 858 -1.71 30.76 -26.76
CA PRO A 858 -2.43 31.78 -25.99
C PRO A 858 -2.28 33.21 -26.51
N GLU A 859 -1.13 33.63 -27.04
CA GLU A 859 -0.98 34.97 -27.61
C GLU A 859 -1.87 35.18 -28.85
N GLU A 860 -2.02 34.16 -29.70
CA GLU A 860 -2.89 34.23 -30.86
C GLU A 860 -4.37 34.25 -30.45
N LEU A 861 -4.75 33.46 -29.46
CA LEU A 861 -6.08 33.49 -28.86
C LEU A 861 -6.37 34.84 -28.20
N ALA A 862 -5.39 35.44 -27.53
CA ALA A 862 -5.52 36.78 -26.96
C ALA A 862 -5.72 37.83 -28.06
N ARG A 863 -5.02 37.70 -29.19
CA ARG A 863 -5.17 38.59 -30.34
C ARG A 863 -6.55 38.46 -30.99
N SER A 864 -7.01 37.24 -31.25
CA SER A 864 -8.31 36.98 -31.87
C SER A 864 -9.47 37.45 -30.97
N ALA A 865 -9.32 37.30 -29.66
CA ALA A 865 -10.29 37.79 -28.67
C ALA A 865 -10.13 39.28 -28.30
N SER A 866 -9.22 40.02 -28.95
CA SER A 866 -8.93 41.44 -28.67
C SER A 866 -8.57 41.73 -27.20
N LEU A 867 -7.85 40.81 -26.56
CA LEU A 867 -7.40 40.89 -25.16
C LEU A 867 -5.99 41.49 -25.02
N LEU A 868 -5.23 41.60 -26.12
CA LEU A 868 -3.89 42.17 -26.10
C LEU A 868 -3.93 43.67 -25.82
N THR A 869 -3.02 44.10 -24.94
CA THR A 869 -2.81 45.51 -24.63
C THR A 869 -1.76 46.13 -25.55
N ASP A 870 -1.93 47.40 -25.83
CA ASP A 870 -1.08 48.23 -26.66
C ASP A 870 0.02 48.88 -25.81
N ARG A 871 1.25 48.88 -26.33
CA ARG A 871 2.42 49.53 -25.73
C ARG A 871 2.92 50.67 -26.63
N ASP A 872 2.01 51.37 -27.28
CA ASP A 872 2.32 52.59 -28.01
C ASP A 872 2.68 53.72 -27.02
N ASP A 873 3.97 54.03 -26.93
CA ASP A 873 4.53 55.05 -26.03
C ASP A 873 3.90 56.44 -26.26
N ALA A 874 3.51 56.77 -27.50
CA ALA A 874 2.84 58.04 -27.78
C ALA A 874 1.44 58.09 -27.16
N ARG A 875 0.68 56.99 -27.28
CA ARG A 875 -0.64 56.86 -26.65
C ARG A 875 -0.57 56.80 -25.14
N LEU A 876 0.50 56.21 -24.59
CA LEU A 876 0.77 56.19 -23.14
C LEU A 876 0.97 57.62 -22.61
N ALA A 877 1.83 58.40 -23.25
CA ALA A 877 2.07 59.79 -22.88
C ALA A 877 0.80 60.65 -22.98
N GLU A 878 0.03 60.48 -24.06
CA GLU A 878 -1.26 61.17 -24.25
C GLU A 878 -2.25 60.80 -23.13
N ALA A 879 -2.37 59.53 -22.79
CA ALA A 879 -3.28 59.06 -21.74
C ALA A 879 -2.89 59.56 -20.35
N VAL A 880 -1.59 59.62 -20.03
CA VAL A 880 -1.10 60.21 -18.78
C VAL A 880 -1.45 61.69 -18.71
N GLN A 881 -1.22 62.44 -19.80
CA GLN A 881 -1.56 63.86 -19.85
C GLN A 881 -3.07 64.09 -19.73
N ALA A 882 -3.88 63.30 -20.42
CA ALA A 882 -5.34 63.35 -20.31
C ALA A 882 -5.82 63.04 -18.88
N ALA A 883 -5.21 62.08 -18.20
CA ALA A 883 -5.55 61.74 -16.82
C ALA A 883 -5.16 62.83 -15.81
N LEU A 884 -4.02 63.50 -16.02
CA LEU A 884 -3.60 64.67 -15.24
C LEU A 884 -4.63 65.79 -15.38
N SER A 885 -5.02 66.14 -16.62
CA SER A 885 -6.05 67.14 -16.88
C SER A 885 -7.41 66.77 -16.28
N ALA A 886 -7.85 65.52 -16.41
CA ALA A 886 -9.13 65.05 -15.87
C ALA A 886 -9.19 65.08 -14.32
N LEU A 887 -8.04 65.01 -13.66
CA LEU A 887 -7.95 65.06 -12.20
C LEU A 887 -7.61 66.44 -11.65
N ASP A 888 -7.48 67.45 -12.52
CA ASP A 888 -7.01 68.81 -12.20
C ASP A 888 -5.65 68.79 -11.47
N LEU A 889 -4.72 67.97 -11.98
CA LEU A 889 -3.39 67.81 -11.45
C LEU A 889 -2.33 68.34 -12.43
N THR A 890 -1.37 69.10 -11.91
CA THR A 890 -0.16 69.47 -12.66
C THR A 890 0.99 68.51 -12.35
N PRO A 891 1.95 68.31 -13.27
CA PRO A 891 3.14 67.50 -12.99
C PRO A 891 3.90 67.93 -11.72
N ASP A 892 3.94 69.24 -11.42
CA ASP A 892 4.55 69.76 -10.19
C ASP A 892 3.80 69.37 -8.91
N GLN A 893 2.47 69.33 -8.95
CA GLN A 893 1.67 68.84 -7.82
C GLN A 893 1.90 67.35 -7.58
N VAL A 894 2.08 66.57 -8.65
CA VAL A 894 2.43 65.15 -8.57
C VAL A 894 3.82 64.98 -7.94
N ARG A 895 4.85 65.65 -8.46
CA ARG A 895 6.23 65.62 -7.91
C ARG A 895 6.32 66.02 -6.44
N ARG A 896 5.51 66.99 -6.00
CA ARG A 896 5.46 67.43 -4.58
C ARG A 896 4.72 66.47 -3.66
N SER A 897 3.94 65.52 -4.19
CA SER A 897 3.21 64.56 -3.36
C SER A 897 4.14 63.51 -2.75
N GLN A 898 4.01 63.27 -1.45
CA GLN A 898 4.83 62.31 -0.72
C GLN A 898 3.99 61.35 0.13
N GLY A 899 4.60 60.24 0.53
CA GLY A 899 3.99 59.24 1.42
C GLY A 899 2.59 58.80 0.97
N LYS A 900 1.61 58.97 1.86
CA LYS A 900 0.20 58.58 1.62
C LYS A 900 -0.44 59.36 0.45
N GLN A 901 -0.03 60.61 0.23
CA GLN A 901 -0.56 61.42 -0.86
C GLN A 901 -0.05 60.93 -2.21
N ARG A 902 1.25 60.60 -2.33
CA ARG A 902 1.82 59.97 -3.54
C ARG A 902 1.04 58.73 -3.94
N ARG A 903 0.83 57.79 -3.00
CA ARG A 903 0.06 56.56 -3.27
C ARG A 903 -1.36 56.85 -3.75
N ARG A 904 -2.08 57.77 -3.09
CA ARG A 904 -3.44 58.16 -3.50
C ARG A 904 -3.46 58.79 -4.89
N THR A 905 -2.51 59.68 -5.19
CA THR A 905 -2.40 60.34 -6.50
C THR A 905 -2.09 59.32 -7.60
N ARG A 906 -1.12 58.43 -7.36
CA ARG A 906 -0.78 57.31 -8.24
C ARG A 906 -2.00 56.44 -8.52
N ASP A 907 -2.69 55.96 -7.48
CA ASP A 907 -3.85 55.08 -7.64
C ASP A 907 -5.00 55.78 -8.41
N ARG A 908 -5.19 57.10 -8.20
CA ARG A 908 -6.16 57.90 -8.97
C ARG A 908 -5.76 58.03 -10.44
N LEU A 909 -4.49 58.31 -10.74
CA LEU A 909 -3.98 58.40 -12.11
C LEU A 909 -4.15 57.06 -12.84
N LEU A 910 -3.67 55.97 -12.25
CA LEU A 910 -3.81 54.62 -12.81
C LEU A 910 -5.29 54.26 -13.03
N GLY A 911 -6.16 54.56 -12.07
CA GLY A 911 -7.60 54.31 -12.19
C GLY A 911 -8.29 55.14 -13.27
N THR A 912 -7.86 56.39 -13.48
CA THR A 912 -8.38 57.24 -14.57
C THR A 912 -7.90 56.77 -15.94
N ILE A 913 -6.59 56.49 -16.09
CA ILE A 913 -6.02 55.99 -17.35
C ILE A 913 -6.68 54.66 -17.74
N ARG A 914 -6.79 53.72 -16.80
CA ARG A 914 -7.40 52.41 -17.05
C ARG A 914 -8.86 52.49 -17.49
N ARG A 915 -9.63 53.46 -16.98
CA ARG A 915 -11.03 53.67 -17.38
C ARG A 915 -11.16 54.27 -18.78
N ASN A 916 -10.32 55.23 -19.13
CA ASN A 916 -10.42 55.96 -20.39
C ASN A 916 -9.68 55.27 -21.54
N HIS A 917 -8.64 54.51 -21.23
CA HIS A 917 -7.77 53.84 -22.20
C HIS A 917 -7.54 52.36 -21.81
N PRO A 918 -8.61 51.55 -21.79
CA PRO A 918 -8.53 50.16 -21.31
C PRO A 918 -7.64 49.24 -22.14
N SER A 919 -7.27 49.65 -23.36
CA SER A 919 -6.36 48.89 -24.23
C SER A 919 -4.88 49.15 -23.93
N LEU A 920 -4.50 50.14 -23.12
CA LEU A 920 -3.08 50.41 -22.85
C LEU A 920 -2.49 49.39 -21.88
N ASN A 921 -1.22 49.03 -22.10
CA ASN A 921 -0.49 48.09 -21.26
C ASN A 921 -0.41 48.61 -19.81
N PRO A 922 -1.01 47.93 -18.82
CA PRO A 922 -1.08 48.42 -17.44
C PRO A 922 0.29 48.63 -16.79
N ARG A 923 1.29 47.83 -17.18
CA ARG A 923 2.65 47.93 -16.64
C ARG A 923 3.38 49.13 -17.23
N ALA A 924 3.26 49.35 -18.54
CA ALA A 924 3.81 50.53 -19.19
C ALA A 924 3.16 51.82 -18.66
N VAL A 925 1.82 51.83 -18.50
CA VAL A 925 1.10 52.92 -17.83
C VAL A 925 1.64 53.16 -16.41
N ALA A 926 1.86 52.11 -15.63
CA ALA A 926 2.40 52.24 -14.29
C ALA A 926 3.82 52.83 -14.27
N THR A 927 4.68 52.41 -15.19
CA THR A 927 6.03 52.96 -15.35
C THR A 927 5.98 54.45 -15.72
N GLU A 928 5.17 54.83 -16.72
CA GLU A 928 5.02 56.24 -17.13
C GLU A 928 4.42 57.11 -16.00
N VAL A 929 3.46 56.59 -15.24
CA VAL A 929 2.91 57.30 -14.08
C VAL A 929 3.96 57.46 -12.98
N GLU A 930 4.78 56.44 -12.70
CA GLU A 930 5.87 56.56 -11.71
C GLU A 930 6.95 57.55 -12.15
N ALA A 931 7.26 57.63 -13.45
CA ALA A 931 8.21 58.59 -14.01
C ALA A 931 7.79 60.05 -13.76
N LEU A 932 6.52 60.33 -13.45
CA LEU A 932 6.08 61.67 -13.05
C LEU A 932 6.67 62.14 -11.70
N TRP A 933 7.21 61.23 -10.89
CA TRP A 933 7.88 61.55 -9.62
C TRP A 933 9.40 61.65 -9.71
N GLU A 934 9.97 61.23 -10.84
CA GLU A 934 11.37 61.46 -11.20
C GLU A 934 11.53 62.87 -11.79
#